data_AF-A0AA88KGJ4-F1
#
_entry.id   AF-A0AA88KGJ4-F1
#
_cell.length_a   1.000
_cell.length_b   1.000
_cell.length_c   1.000
_cell.angle_alpha   90.00
_cell.angle_beta   90.00
_cell.angle_gamma   90.00
#
_symmetry.space_group_name_H-M   'P 1'
#
loop_
_entity.id
_entity.type
_entity.pdbx_description
1 polymer ?
#
loop_
_entity_poly.entity_id
_entity_poly.type
_entity_poly.pdbx_seq_one_letter_code
_entity_poly.pdbx_strand_id
1 'polypeptide(L)'
;MTRPKSVSVANSIFSLLVFLSLALYILFFHTSFVIATLSLHQEQQLKPQIPLILVPGYAASIISASDRNSGKLVKHLYESYPNSTQDFMYLSCKIINSNTMQSFVADDEQWDLTSPMDRSGLFAIDNLNPGSLQGNGPDRFYFHDMINYLKNSLGYEEGQTLFAFPYDWRQSITKTALGLASYVKTIASKTKSNKVNIISHSMGGYITKSSLVEDGSLSSYVNIYIAFGSPWQGTGKDWVVSSLFGNNLNNFKLNELVVRSVSLGSIAFYERMALSLKGNNGEGKISVNGVDVKDQTMIEAIDTFLKDNKVEYTSEMNGNVQSELVPFRADILSYKLENSVIRQIYNFQKDIYGSFQPRYFYNIFGEGRRTALSVSLTGTGIQLESDGSLTISNISQIKYSMGDYTSGDGVATFTSAMLDGLEATQRISSFNSHNGLLRDGDSFLAIKYYLEQHCHVIGKWDFTIFNVNGAAMTTETILIKETYDWFAYSETFSMNGRYFRDVWNGNMTFQQTLYDFSLKLDASQVRTLGNLCVFSKLSGTMTSRTSGTTFNISAVAIEQSLQCSQNQGCDVPNGVGVRECINGYLSDICRVTECNPGFLMSVGQPVRPSHCIENSVSFIAPIVIGSLLGLFILCAGTILCICFLRVKFSKKRAVDTSYQAF
;
A
#
# COMPACT_ATOMS: atom_id res chain seq x y z
N MET A 1 71.24 52.21 32.83
CA MET A 1 69.85 52.55 32.42
C MET A 1 69.17 51.28 31.91
N THR A 2 68.22 50.70 32.63
CA THR A 2 67.35 49.66 32.07
C THR A 2 66.01 49.66 32.84
N ARG A 3 64.97 50.25 32.23
CA ARG A 3 63.57 50.15 32.68
C ARG A 3 62.95 48.84 32.16
N PRO A 4 62.01 48.22 32.91
CA PRO A 4 61.59 46.84 32.66
C PRO A 4 60.54 46.71 31.55
N LYS A 5 60.63 45.59 30.82
CA LYS A 5 59.79 45.15 29.70
C LYS A 5 58.42 44.59 30.13
N SER A 6 57.69 45.23 31.06
CA SER A 6 56.38 44.70 31.52
C SER A 6 55.16 45.28 30.78
N VAL A 7 55.29 46.43 30.11
CA VAL A 7 54.15 47.10 29.45
C VAL A 7 53.85 46.54 28.05
N SER A 8 54.84 45.95 27.37
CA SER A 8 54.66 45.41 26.02
C SER A 8 53.84 44.12 25.98
N VAL A 9 53.96 43.26 26.99
CA VAL A 9 53.26 41.96 27.01
C VAL A 9 51.77 42.13 27.31
N ALA A 10 51.42 43.07 28.21
CA ALA A 10 50.03 43.35 28.55
C ALA A 10 49.23 43.91 27.35
N ASN A 11 49.82 44.79 26.56
CA ASN A 11 49.17 45.33 25.35
C ASN A 11 48.98 44.26 24.27
N SER A 12 49.92 43.35 24.09
CA SER A 12 49.78 42.23 23.15
C SER A 12 48.69 41.25 23.57
N ILE A 13 48.56 40.96 24.87
CA ILE A 13 47.48 40.10 25.39
C ILE A 13 46.12 40.79 25.24
N PHE A 14 46.04 42.09 25.51
CA PHE A 14 44.79 42.86 25.35
C PHE A 14 44.33 42.92 23.89
N SER A 15 45.25 43.18 22.96
CA SER A 15 44.93 43.13 21.52
C SER A 15 44.49 41.73 21.08
N LEU A 16 45.13 40.66 21.57
CA LEU A 16 44.74 39.29 21.25
C LEU A 16 43.32 38.97 21.75
N LEU A 17 42.98 39.40 22.96
CA LEU A 17 41.64 39.23 23.54
C LEU A 17 40.57 40.01 22.76
N VAL A 18 40.87 41.23 22.31
CA VAL A 18 39.96 42.01 21.46
C VAL A 18 39.74 41.32 20.12
N PHE A 19 40.80 40.82 19.48
CA PHE A 19 40.68 40.06 18.22
C PHE A 19 39.89 38.75 18.38
N LEU A 20 40.11 38.02 19.47
CA LEU A 20 39.33 36.82 19.80
C LEU A 20 37.86 37.14 20.04
N SER A 21 37.55 38.25 20.74
CA SER A 21 36.17 38.66 20.98
C SER A 21 35.45 39.09 19.69
N LEU A 22 36.15 39.78 18.79
CA LEU A 22 35.61 40.18 17.50
C LEU A 22 35.39 38.97 16.58
N ALA A 23 36.34 38.01 16.58
CA ALA A 23 36.21 36.77 15.83
C ALA A 23 35.04 35.92 16.32
N LEU A 24 34.86 35.80 17.65
CA LEU A 24 33.71 35.13 18.26
C LEU A 24 32.40 35.84 17.91
N TYR A 25 32.36 37.17 17.90
CA TYR A 25 31.18 37.94 17.52
C TYR A 25 30.80 37.75 16.05
N ILE A 26 31.78 37.73 15.14
CA ILE A 26 31.57 37.46 13.71
C ILE A 26 31.12 36.01 13.51
N LEU A 27 31.69 35.04 14.24
CA LEU A 27 31.25 33.65 14.19
C LEU A 27 29.81 33.52 14.67
N PHE A 28 29.44 34.19 15.77
CA PHE A 28 28.09 34.18 16.31
C PHE A 28 27.08 34.85 15.36
N PHE A 29 27.48 35.94 14.70
CA PHE A 29 26.64 36.60 13.69
C PHE A 29 26.47 35.74 12.45
N HIS A 30 27.51 35.07 11.96
CA HIS A 30 27.40 34.15 10.84
C HIS A 30 26.63 32.89 11.19
N THR A 31 26.80 32.29 12.37
CA THR A 31 25.99 31.14 12.79
C THR A 31 24.53 31.56 12.99
N SER A 32 24.26 32.74 13.55
CA SER A 32 22.89 33.25 13.73
C SER A 32 22.23 33.58 12.39
N PHE A 33 22.99 34.12 11.43
CA PHE A 33 22.50 34.39 10.08
C PHE A 33 22.30 33.10 9.28
N VAL A 34 23.17 32.11 9.43
CA VAL A 34 23.04 30.77 8.82
C VAL A 34 21.89 29.99 9.44
N ILE A 35 21.66 30.09 10.76
CA ILE A 35 20.49 29.50 11.44
C ILE A 35 19.21 30.24 11.02
N ALA A 36 19.25 31.57 10.85
CA ALA A 36 18.11 32.34 10.34
C ALA A 36 17.81 32.03 8.87
N THR A 37 18.82 31.85 8.01
CA THR A 37 18.62 31.45 6.61
C THR A 37 18.24 29.97 6.46
N LEU A 38 18.73 29.08 7.33
CA LEU A 38 18.25 27.69 7.44
C LEU A 38 16.81 27.63 7.98
N SER A 39 16.45 28.52 8.90
CA SER A 39 15.07 28.67 9.39
C SER A 39 14.15 29.32 8.36
N LEU A 40 14.66 30.12 7.42
CA LEU A 40 13.92 30.70 6.29
C LEU A 40 13.80 29.74 5.11
N HIS A 41 14.64 28.71 5.02
CA HIS A 41 14.56 27.62 4.02
C HIS A 41 13.78 26.39 4.51
N GLN A 42 13.34 26.38 5.77
CA GLN A 42 12.18 25.57 6.12
C GLN A 42 10.98 26.20 5.43
N GLU A 43 10.69 25.74 4.20
CA GLU A 43 9.34 25.82 3.65
C GLU A 43 8.36 25.61 4.80
N GLN A 44 7.34 26.47 4.94
CA GLN A 44 6.28 26.30 5.93
C GLN A 44 5.43 25.06 5.56
N GLN A 45 6.05 23.88 5.64
CA GLN A 45 5.42 22.59 5.44
C GLN A 45 4.57 22.29 6.68
N LEU A 46 3.33 21.88 6.42
CA LEU A 46 2.44 21.38 7.46
C LEU A 46 3.15 20.28 8.24
N LYS A 47 3.27 20.46 9.57
CA LYS A 47 3.80 19.40 10.42
C LYS A 47 2.74 18.30 10.54
N PRO A 48 3.05 17.04 10.15
CA PRO A 48 2.11 15.95 10.29
C PRO A 48 1.77 15.73 11.76
N GLN A 49 0.48 15.66 12.09
CA GLN A 49 0.02 15.44 13.47
C GLN A 49 -0.34 13.98 13.76
N ILE A 50 -0.63 13.20 12.72
CA ILE A 50 -0.96 11.78 12.85
C ILE A 50 0.28 10.97 12.43
N PRO A 51 0.82 10.10 13.29
CA PRO A 51 1.97 9.28 12.94
C PRO A 51 1.63 8.33 11.79
N LEU A 52 2.60 8.13 10.91
CA LEU A 52 2.51 7.28 9.73
C LEU A 52 3.40 6.05 9.91
N ILE A 53 2.85 4.86 9.65
CA ILE A 53 3.55 3.58 9.69
C ILE A 53 3.65 3.02 8.28
N LEU A 54 4.87 2.73 7.82
CA LEU A 54 5.15 2.04 6.56
C LEU A 54 5.23 0.51 6.79
N VAL A 55 4.50 -0.27 6.00
CA VAL A 55 4.45 -1.73 6.10
C VAL A 55 4.94 -2.37 4.78
N PRO A 56 6.09 -3.06 4.79
CA PRO A 56 6.71 -3.61 3.60
C PRO A 56 6.06 -4.90 3.08
N GLY A 57 6.49 -5.34 1.90
CA GLY A 57 6.01 -6.55 1.23
C GLY A 57 6.89 -7.77 1.50
N TYR A 58 6.63 -8.84 0.74
CA TYR A 58 7.41 -10.08 0.82
C TYR A 58 8.85 -9.85 0.36
N ALA A 59 9.82 -10.40 1.11
CA ALA A 59 11.24 -10.19 0.84
C ALA A 59 11.60 -8.70 0.69
N ALA A 60 11.00 -7.84 1.51
CA ALA A 60 11.20 -6.40 1.40
C ALA A 60 11.50 -5.74 2.75
N SER A 61 12.12 -6.53 3.64
CA SER A 61 12.76 -6.06 4.86
C SER A 61 14.08 -6.77 5.05
N ILE A 62 15.10 -6.02 5.46
CA ILE A 62 16.36 -6.62 5.92
C ILE A 62 16.06 -7.53 7.11
N ILE A 63 16.62 -8.74 7.08
CA ILE A 63 16.69 -9.64 8.23
C ILE A 63 18.16 -9.69 8.65
N SER A 64 18.41 -9.54 9.95
CA SER A 64 19.75 -9.52 10.53
C SER A 64 19.90 -10.62 11.56
N ALA A 65 21.12 -11.13 11.67
CA ALA A 65 21.52 -12.03 12.73
C ALA A 65 22.17 -11.24 13.86
N SER A 66 21.79 -11.53 15.09
CA SER A 66 22.50 -11.08 16.30
C SER A 66 22.87 -12.29 17.15
N ASP A 67 24.04 -12.27 17.77
CA ASP A 67 24.48 -13.32 18.68
C ASP A 67 23.57 -13.37 19.91
N ARG A 68 23.03 -14.54 20.25
CA ARG A 68 22.05 -14.71 21.35
C ARG A 68 22.60 -14.31 22.72
N ASN A 69 23.88 -14.55 22.95
CA ASN A 69 24.49 -14.32 24.25
C ASN A 69 24.79 -12.83 24.48
N SER A 70 25.32 -12.15 23.47
CA SER A 70 25.75 -10.76 23.56
C SER A 70 24.74 -9.75 23.04
N GLY A 71 23.74 -10.20 22.27
CA GLY A 71 22.81 -9.34 21.54
C GLY A 71 23.46 -8.49 20.44
N LYS A 72 24.74 -8.72 20.14
CA LYS A 72 25.47 -7.92 19.14
C LYS A 72 25.08 -8.35 17.74
N LEU A 73 24.82 -7.36 16.89
CA LEU A 73 24.65 -7.56 15.45
C LEU A 73 25.87 -8.29 14.88
N VAL A 74 25.62 -9.40 14.20
CA VAL A 74 26.64 -10.18 13.50
C VAL A 74 26.71 -9.72 12.04
N LYS A 75 25.59 -9.82 11.31
CA LYS A 75 25.49 -9.39 9.91
C LYS A 75 24.04 -9.24 9.44
N HIS A 76 23.87 -8.49 8.37
CA HIS A 76 22.62 -8.46 7.58
C HIS A 76 22.61 -9.64 6.59
N LEU A 77 21.51 -10.38 6.55
CA LEU A 77 21.41 -11.66 5.83
C LEU A 77 20.69 -11.58 4.48
N TYR A 78 20.07 -10.44 4.17
CA TYR A 78 19.28 -10.25 2.96
C TYR A 78 19.84 -9.09 2.13
N GLU A 79 19.93 -9.32 0.80
CA GLU A 79 20.56 -8.43 -0.19
C GLU A 79 22.01 -8.04 0.14
N SER A 80 22.76 -8.94 0.79
CA SER A 80 24.18 -8.76 1.09
C SER A 80 25.06 -9.09 -0.11
N TYR A 81 26.08 -8.29 -0.40
CA TYR A 81 27.01 -8.52 -1.51
C TYR A 81 28.47 -8.62 -1.03
N PRO A 82 29.31 -9.45 -1.68
CA PRO A 82 29.01 -10.36 -2.79
C PRO A 82 28.40 -11.71 -2.36
N ASN A 83 28.23 -11.93 -1.05
CA ASN A 83 27.93 -13.23 -0.44
C ASN A 83 26.42 -13.56 -0.37
N SER A 84 25.59 -12.99 -1.27
CA SER A 84 24.12 -13.07 -1.18
C SER A 84 23.61 -14.50 -0.98
N THR A 85 24.15 -15.47 -1.73
CA THR A 85 23.74 -16.87 -1.61
C THR A 85 24.06 -17.46 -0.24
N GLN A 86 25.26 -17.22 0.28
CA GLN A 86 25.69 -17.77 1.57
C GLN A 86 24.91 -17.14 2.71
N ASP A 87 24.73 -15.81 2.69
CA ASP A 87 24.02 -15.10 3.75
C ASP A 87 22.52 -15.41 3.76
N PHE A 88 21.91 -15.57 2.58
CA PHE A 88 20.52 -15.98 2.46
C PHE A 88 20.29 -17.42 2.94
N MET A 89 21.32 -18.30 2.88
CA MET A 89 21.22 -19.66 3.41
C MET A 89 20.91 -19.68 4.91
N TYR A 90 21.43 -18.72 5.69
CA TYR A 90 21.11 -18.58 7.13
C TYR A 90 19.64 -18.26 7.42
N LEU A 91 18.88 -17.85 6.39
CA LEU A 91 17.43 -17.67 6.47
C LEU A 91 16.65 -18.98 6.26
N SER A 92 17.33 -20.12 6.11
CA SER A 92 16.64 -21.40 5.90
C SER A 92 15.95 -21.87 7.19
N CYS A 93 14.71 -22.36 7.03
CA CYS A 93 13.83 -22.76 8.12
C CYS A 93 13.22 -24.14 7.86
N LYS A 94 12.81 -24.81 8.93
CA LYS A 94 11.84 -25.90 8.87
C LYS A 94 10.54 -25.50 9.55
N ILE A 95 9.42 -25.90 8.99
CA ILE A 95 8.10 -25.64 9.57
C ILE A 95 7.79 -26.69 10.63
N ILE A 96 7.60 -26.25 11.87
CA ILE A 96 7.28 -27.13 13.01
C ILE A 96 5.77 -27.38 13.09
N ASN A 97 4.97 -26.33 12.89
CA ASN A 97 3.51 -26.40 12.86
C ASN A 97 2.94 -25.25 12.03
N SER A 98 1.61 -25.15 11.93
CA SER A 98 0.92 -24.18 11.07
C SER A 98 1.27 -22.71 11.29
N ASN A 99 1.84 -22.34 12.44
CA ASN A 99 2.20 -20.95 12.77
C ASN A 99 3.64 -20.77 13.27
N THR A 100 4.42 -21.85 13.35
CA THR A 100 5.78 -21.84 13.90
C THR A 100 6.76 -22.48 12.94
N MET A 101 7.83 -21.75 12.65
CA MET A 101 8.99 -22.23 11.92
C MET A 101 10.24 -22.06 12.79
N GLN A 102 11.24 -22.88 12.53
CA GLN A 102 12.53 -22.89 13.23
C GLN A 102 13.65 -22.63 12.23
N SER A 103 14.50 -21.64 12.48
CA SER A 103 15.68 -21.35 11.65
C SER A 103 16.86 -22.21 12.07
N PHE A 104 16.95 -23.43 11.54
CA PHE A 104 17.97 -24.41 11.95
C PHE A 104 19.41 -23.93 11.74
N VAL A 105 19.68 -23.17 10.66
CA VAL A 105 21.03 -22.63 10.41
C VAL A 105 21.40 -21.57 11.46
N ALA A 106 20.49 -20.62 11.73
CA ALA A 106 20.71 -19.61 12.75
C ALA A 106 20.74 -20.20 14.17
N ASP A 107 20.01 -21.28 14.43
CA ASP A 107 20.04 -22.00 15.69
C ASP A 107 21.41 -22.60 15.98
N ASP A 108 22.03 -23.23 14.99
CA ASP A 108 23.38 -23.76 15.09
C ASP A 108 24.42 -22.65 15.31
N GLU A 109 24.22 -21.49 14.69
CA GLU A 109 25.04 -20.30 14.91
C GLU A 109 24.74 -19.55 16.23
N GLN A 110 23.78 -20.03 17.04
CA GLN A 110 23.32 -19.32 18.23
C GLN A 110 22.92 -17.87 17.94
N TRP A 111 22.24 -17.64 16.81
CA TRP A 111 21.77 -16.33 16.38
C TRP A 111 20.27 -16.16 16.55
N ASP A 112 19.89 -14.93 16.88
CA ASP A 112 18.51 -14.46 16.77
C ASP A 112 18.35 -13.69 15.46
N LEU A 113 17.30 -14.05 14.71
CA LEU A 113 16.96 -13.41 13.46
C LEU A 113 15.85 -12.38 13.68
N THR A 114 16.16 -11.12 13.42
CA THR A 114 15.18 -10.03 13.55
C THR A 114 15.32 -9.04 12.41
N SER A 115 14.24 -8.33 12.11
CA SER A 115 14.33 -7.16 11.25
C SER A 115 14.78 -5.95 12.09
N PRO A 116 15.82 -5.21 11.65
CA PRO A 116 16.34 -4.08 12.41
C PRO A 116 15.29 -3.00 12.64
N MET A 117 15.28 -2.43 13.86
CA MET A 117 14.43 -1.30 14.22
C MET A 117 15.17 0.05 14.15
N ASP A 118 16.40 0.06 13.61
CA ASP A 118 17.17 1.27 13.32
C ASP A 118 16.35 2.27 12.49
N ARG A 119 16.54 3.57 12.80
CA ARG A 119 15.72 4.65 12.25
C ARG A 119 14.21 4.37 12.41
N SER A 120 13.82 3.84 13.56
CA SER A 120 12.42 3.45 13.86
C SER A 120 11.83 2.47 12.84
N GLY A 121 12.65 1.51 12.42
CA GLY A 121 12.35 0.49 11.42
C GLY A 121 12.57 0.92 9.97
N LEU A 122 12.78 2.21 9.70
CA LEU A 122 12.90 2.72 8.34
C LEU A 122 14.15 2.17 7.64
N PHE A 123 15.26 1.96 8.38
CA PHE A 123 16.48 1.39 7.84
C PHE A 123 16.23 0.06 7.13
N ALA A 124 15.42 -0.82 7.73
CA ALA A 124 15.19 -2.16 7.21
C ALA A 124 14.40 -2.20 5.89
N ILE A 125 13.72 -1.10 5.51
CA ILE A 125 12.86 -1.03 4.32
C ILE A 125 13.31 0.02 3.29
N ASP A 126 14.36 0.79 3.61
CA ASP A 126 14.85 1.92 2.82
C ASP A 126 15.66 1.42 1.59
N ASN A 127 16.89 0.98 1.83
CA ASN A 127 17.75 0.30 0.86
C ASN A 127 18.04 -1.11 1.37
N LEU A 128 17.54 -2.12 0.67
CA LEU A 128 17.65 -3.51 1.11
C LEU A 128 19.10 -4.01 1.09
N ASN A 129 19.99 -3.40 0.29
CA ASN A 129 21.44 -3.65 0.32
C ASN A 129 22.16 -2.49 1.04
N PRO A 130 22.27 -2.49 2.38
CA PRO A 130 22.99 -1.44 3.09
C PRO A 130 24.48 -1.41 2.76
N GLY A 131 25.03 -2.52 2.25
CA GLY A 131 26.42 -2.66 1.82
C GLY A 131 26.78 -1.83 0.58
N SER A 132 25.79 -1.42 -0.22
CA SER A 132 26.03 -0.62 -1.43
C SER A 132 26.71 0.71 -1.14
N LEU A 133 26.45 1.29 0.05
CA LEU A 133 27.11 2.53 0.52
C LEU A 133 28.62 2.34 0.73
N GLN A 134 29.08 1.11 0.95
CA GLN A 134 30.50 0.75 1.01
C GLN A 134 31.04 0.20 -0.31
N GLY A 135 30.28 0.31 -1.40
CA GLY A 135 30.66 -0.21 -2.72
C GLY A 135 30.36 -1.71 -2.92
N ASN A 136 29.67 -2.36 -1.98
CA ASN A 136 29.34 -3.77 -2.09
C ASN A 136 28.02 -3.95 -2.87
N GLY A 137 28.13 -4.04 -4.20
CA GLY A 137 26.99 -4.30 -5.08
C GLY A 137 26.08 -3.08 -5.32
N PRO A 138 24.98 -3.26 -6.07
CA PRO A 138 24.08 -2.18 -6.45
C PRO A 138 23.16 -1.77 -5.31
N ASP A 139 22.65 -0.54 -5.35
CA ASP A 139 21.54 -0.13 -4.49
C ASP A 139 20.30 -0.99 -4.75
N ARG A 140 19.60 -1.33 -3.68
CA ARG A 140 18.34 -2.07 -3.69
C ARG A 140 17.26 -1.24 -3.00
N PHE A 141 17.09 0.00 -3.47
CA PHE A 141 16.08 0.92 -2.95
C PHE A 141 14.68 0.32 -3.02
N TYR A 142 13.94 0.42 -1.93
CA TYR A 142 12.57 -0.07 -1.84
C TYR A 142 11.62 1.04 -1.43
N PHE A 143 11.57 1.43 -0.15
CA PHE A 143 10.83 2.63 0.29
C PHE A 143 11.63 3.93 0.21
N HIS A 144 12.90 3.89 -0.21
CA HIS A 144 13.82 5.05 -0.22
C HIS A 144 13.19 6.35 -0.72
N ASP A 145 12.65 6.34 -1.95
CA ASP A 145 12.09 7.54 -2.58
C ASP A 145 10.85 8.05 -1.82
N MET A 146 10.00 7.14 -1.33
CA MET A 146 8.84 7.49 -0.52
C MET A 146 9.23 8.06 0.84
N ILE A 147 10.23 7.48 1.52
CA ILE A 147 10.75 7.99 2.79
C ILE A 147 11.30 9.40 2.60
N ASN A 148 12.09 9.61 1.54
CA ASN A 148 12.62 10.93 1.20
C ASN A 148 11.50 11.92 0.89
N TYR A 149 10.47 11.51 0.14
CA TYR A 149 9.31 12.36 -0.14
C TYR A 149 8.56 12.75 1.13
N LEU A 150 8.23 11.79 1.99
CA LEU A 150 7.51 12.04 3.25
C LEU A 150 8.30 13.02 4.15
N LYS A 151 9.62 12.85 4.24
CA LYS A 151 10.47 13.71 5.07
C LYS A 151 10.68 15.09 4.49
N ASN A 152 11.11 15.14 3.23
CA ASN A 152 11.61 16.37 2.62
C ASN A 152 10.49 17.23 2.04
N SER A 153 9.34 16.64 1.71
CA SER A 153 8.22 17.34 1.07
C SER A 153 6.98 17.44 1.95
N LEU A 154 6.77 16.51 2.90
CA LEU A 154 5.60 16.49 3.78
C LEU A 154 5.95 16.68 5.27
N GLY A 155 7.19 17.04 5.61
CA GLY A 155 7.58 17.37 6.98
C GLY A 155 7.52 16.22 8.00
N TYR A 156 7.45 14.95 7.56
CA TYR A 156 7.48 13.80 8.47
C TYR A 156 8.86 13.63 9.13
N GLU A 157 8.89 13.33 10.42
CA GLU A 157 10.10 13.23 11.23
C GLU A 157 10.28 11.77 11.72
N GLU A 158 11.43 11.15 11.42
CA GLU A 158 11.72 9.76 11.80
C GLU A 158 11.64 9.57 13.32
N GLY A 159 10.93 8.53 13.76
CA GLY A 159 10.79 8.19 15.18
C GLY A 159 9.89 9.12 16.00
N GLN A 160 9.32 10.16 15.38
CA GLN A 160 8.35 11.06 15.97
C GLN A 160 6.99 10.94 15.27
N THR A 161 6.97 11.13 13.94
CA THR A 161 5.75 11.06 13.12
C THR A 161 5.88 10.05 11.98
N LEU A 162 7.08 9.55 11.68
CA LEU A 162 7.31 8.51 10.67
C LEU A 162 7.98 7.28 11.27
N PHE A 163 7.36 6.13 11.03
CA PHE A 163 7.77 4.83 11.53
C PHE A 163 7.64 3.80 10.41
N ALA A 164 8.35 2.69 10.56
CA ALA A 164 8.07 1.49 9.78
C ALA A 164 7.80 0.31 10.72
N PHE A 165 7.11 -0.69 10.17
CA PHE A 165 6.95 -2.00 10.77
C PHE A 165 7.65 -3.03 9.86
N PRO A 166 8.99 -3.12 9.90
CA PRO A 166 9.68 -4.20 9.22
C PRO A 166 9.43 -5.52 9.97
N TYR A 167 9.46 -6.63 9.25
CA TYR A 167 9.16 -7.94 9.84
C TYR A 167 9.91 -9.05 9.10
N ASP A 168 10.04 -10.19 9.78
CA ASP A 168 10.51 -11.42 9.16
C ASP A 168 9.44 -11.96 8.20
N TRP A 169 9.62 -11.66 6.92
CA TRP A 169 8.67 -11.95 5.84
C TRP A 169 8.47 -13.44 5.54
N ARG A 170 9.21 -14.33 6.23
CA ARG A 170 9.03 -15.78 6.18
C ARG A 170 7.92 -16.28 7.13
N GLN A 171 7.66 -15.53 8.21
CA GLN A 171 6.70 -15.89 9.25
C GLN A 171 5.26 -15.88 8.74
N SER A 172 4.34 -16.55 9.44
CA SER A 172 2.91 -16.47 9.13
C SER A 172 2.39 -15.03 9.11
N ILE A 173 1.66 -14.66 8.06
CA ILE A 173 0.92 -13.41 7.87
C ILE A 173 0.03 -13.15 9.07
N THR A 174 -0.72 -14.15 9.56
CA THR A 174 -1.56 -14.03 10.76
C THR A 174 -0.74 -13.67 12.01
N LYS A 175 0.39 -14.34 12.23
CA LYS A 175 1.28 -14.03 13.37
C LYS A 175 1.85 -12.63 13.26
N THR A 176 2.30 -12.23 12.07
CA THR A 176 2.84 -10.90 11.78
C THR A 176 1.77 -9.82 11.93
N ALA A 177 0.52 -10.10 11.56
CA ALA A 177 -0.61 -9.21 11.71
C ALA A 177 -0.93 -8.87 13.18
N LEU A 178 -0.86 -9.85 14.09
CA LEU A 178 -0.96 -9.60 15.53
C LEU A 178 0.18 -8.69 16.04
N GLY A 179 1.38 -8.87 15.51
CA GLY A 179 2.53 -8.01 15.75
C GLY A 179 2.27 -6.56 15.30
N LEU A 180 1.72 -6.39 14.09
CA LEU A 180 1.37 -5.06 13.56
C LEU A 180 0.27 -4.40 14.41
N ALA A 181 -0.77 -5.13 14.80
CA ALA A 181 -1.84 -4.59 15.66
C ALA A 181 -1.28 -4.05 16.99
N SER A 182 -0.39 -4.83 17.62
CA SER A 182 0.30 -4.42 18.85
C SER A 182 1.21 -3.22 18.63
N TYR A 183 1.93 -3.19 17.50
CA TYR A 183 2.82 -2.09 17.15
C TYR A 183 2.07 -0.77 16.90
N VAL A 184 0.94 -0.81 16.18
CA VAL A 184 0.08 0.35 15.94
C VAL A 184 -0.38 0.99 17.26
N LYS A 185 -0.86 0.17 18.21
CA LYS A 185 -1.26 0.63 19.55
C LYS A 185 -0.09 1.24 20.31
N THR A 186 1.10 0.65 20.18
CA THR A 186 2.34 1.17 20.78
C THR A 186 2.72 2.53 20.19
N ILE A 187 2.66 2.71 18.86
CA ILE A 187 2.96 3.98 18.21
C ILE A 187 1.93 5.05 18.59
N ALA A 188 0.64 4.73 18.59
CA ALA A 188 -0.41 5.63 19.06
C ALA A 188 -0.13 6.13 20.48
N SER A 189 0.17 5.21 21.41
CA SER A 189 0.54 5.56 22.78
C SER A 189 1.83 6.38 22.87
N LYS A 190 2.90 5.98 22.16
CA LYS A 190 4.21 6.63 22.18
C LYS A 190 4.14 8.08 21.69
N THR A 191 3.35 8.31 20.65
CA THR A 191 3.18 9.61 20.01
C THR A 191 2.09 10.45 20.66
N LYS A 192 1.37 9.89 21.64
CA LYS A 192 0.17 10.48 22.26
C LYS A 192 -0.90 10.86 21.23
N SER A 193 -0.91 10.16 20.10
CA SER A 193 -1.94 10.31 19.08
C SER A 193 -3.01 9.26 19.28
N ASN A 194 -4.28 9.66 19.19
CA ASN A 194 -5.40 8.72 19.25
C ASN A 194 -5.51 7.86 17.98
N LYS A 195 -4.77 8.19 16.93
CA LYS A 195 -4.85 7.55 15.62
C LYS A 195 -3.47 7.41 14.96
N VAL A 196 -3.36 6.49 14.00
CA VAL A 196 -2.22 6.35 13.10
C VAL A 196 -2.70 6.31 11.65
N ASN A 197 -1.83 6.70 10.73
CA ASN A 197 -1.96 6.43 9.30
C ASN A 197 -1.06 5.24 8.94
N ILE A 198 -1.47 4.45 7.94
CA ILE A 198 -0.71 3.29 7.46
C ILE A 198 -0.55 3.39 5.95
N ILE A 199 0.68 3.18 5.46
CA ILE A 199 0.93 2.88 4.05
C ILE A 199 1.52 1.47 3.98
N SER A 200 0.92 0.60 3.19
CA SER A 200 1.45 -0.77 2.99
C SER A 200 1.72 -1.07 1.54
N HIS A 201 2.70 -1.93 1.26
CA HIS A 201 2.96 -2.42 -0.10
C HIS A 201 2.87 -3.94 -0.20
N SER A 202 2.30 -4.44 -1.31
CA SER A 202 2.32 -5.87 -1.67
C SER A 202 1.79 -6.75 -0.53
N MET A 203 2.56 -7.73 -0.05
CA MET A 203 2.20 -8.59 1.09
C MET A 203 1.91 -7.80 2.38
N GLY A 204 2.43 -6.58 2.53
CA GLY A 204 2.11 -5.69 3.65
C GLY A 204 0.61 -5.35 3.71
N GLY A 205 -0.08 -5.38 2.57
CA GLY A 205 -1.53 -5.21 2.53
C GLY A 205 -2.28 -6.37 3.17
N TYR A 206 -1.82 -7.61 2.96
CA TYR A 206 -2.37 -8.78 3.65
C TYR A 206 -2.18 -8.66 5.15
N ILE A 207 -0.98 -8.30 5.60
CA ILE A 207 -0.67 -8.14 7.03
C ILE A 207 -1.54 -7.06 7.65
N THR A 208 -1.70 -5.92 6.97
CA THR A 208 -2.53 -4.82 7.46
C THR A 208 -4.00 -5.22 7.53
N LYS A 209 -4.54 -5.83 6.47
CA LYS A 209 -5.93 -6.31 6.46
C LYS A 209 -6.17 -7.42 7.49
N SER A 210 -5.27 -8.40 7.59
CA SER A 210 -5.32 -9.43 8.62
C SER A 210 -5.22 -8.84 10.03
N SER A 211 -4.49 -7.74 10.24
CA SER A 211 -4.39 -7.12 11.57
C SER A 211 -5.71 -6.49 12.01
N LEU A 212 -6.50 -5.94 11.08
CA LEU A 212 -7.86 -5.44 11.34
C LEU A 212 -8.83 -6.59 11.65
N VAL A 213 -8.63 -7.75 11.03
CA VAL A 213 -9.45 -8.96 11.25
C VAL A 213 -9.13 -9.62 12.58
N GLU A 214 -7.84 -9.82 12.87
CA GLU A 214 -7.36 -10.47 14.10
C GLU A 214 -7.62 -9.61 15.34
N ASP A 215 -7.60 -8.28 15.18
CA ASP A 215 -7.87 -7.32 16.25
C ASP A 215 -8.84 -6.24 15.76
N GLY A 216 -10.14 -6.51 15.87
CA GLY A 216 -11.19 -5.58 15.45
C GLY A 216 -11.17 -4.21 16.14
N SER A 217 -10.52 -4.10 17.31
CA SER A 217 -10.33 -2.79 17.98
C SER A 217 -9.36 -1.89 17.22
N LEU A 218 -8.51 -2.46 16.36
CA LEU A 218 -7.50 -1.72 15.59
C LEU A 218 -8.13 -0.69 14.65
N SER A 219 -9.34 -0.93 14.13
CA SER A 219 -10.11 0.05 13.35
C SER A 219 -10.28 1.40 14.07
N SER A 220 -10.40 1.40 15.40
CA SER A 220 -10.50 2.65 16.16
C SER A 220 -9.17 3.40 16.26
N TYR A 221 -8.04 2.78 15.94
CA TYR A 221 -6.70 3.40 15.90
C TYR A 221 -6.30 3.83 14.49
N VAL A 222 -6.81 3.20 13.44
CA VAL A 222 -6.41 3.55 12.06
C VAL A 222 -7.27 4.68 11.52
N ASN A 223 -6.65 5.81 11.20
CA ASN A 223 -7.29 6.94 10.54
C ASN A 223 -7.28 6.75 9.02
N ILE A 224 -6.12 6.82 8.38
CA ILE A 224 -5.97 6.58 6.94
C ILE A 224 -5.17 5.31 6.72
N TYR A 225 -5.65 4.46 5.82
CA TYR A 225 -4.89 3.33 5.30
C TYR A 225 -4.76 3.47 3.78
N ILE A 226 -3.53 3.47 3.26
CA ILE A 226 -3.23 3.50 1.83
C ILE A 226 -2.52 2.20 1.47
N ALA A 227 -3.16 1.33 0.69
CA ALA A 227 -2.56 0.12 0.15
C ALA A 227 -1.94 0.39 -1.22
N PHE A 228 -0.76 -0.19 -1.45
CA PHE A 228 -0.05 -0.16 -2.72
C PHE A 228 0.12 -1.58 -3.27
N GLY A 229 -0.35 -1.82 -4.50
CA GLY A 229 -0.05 -3.03 -5.28
C GLY A 229 -0.35 -4.35 -4.55
N SER A 230 -1.30 -4.36 -3.61
CA SER A 230 -1.56 -5.54 -2.78
C SER A 230 -2.35 -6.59 -3.58
N PRO A 231 -1.84 -7.81 -3.80
CA PRO A 231 -2.52 -8.80 -4.63
C PRO A 231 -3.65 -9.49 -3.86
N TRP A 232 -4.77 -8.83 -3.56
CA TRP A 232 -5.79 -9.34 -2.61
C TRP A 232 -6.33 -10.75 -2.91
N GLN A 233 -6.26 -11.19 -4.16
CA GLN A 233 -6.62 -12.54 -4.60
C GLN A 233 -5.41 -13.41 -4.94
N GLY A 234 -4.25 -13.10 -4.35
CA GLY A 234 -2.98 -13.73 -4.67
C GLY A 234 -2.42 -13.30 -6.02
N THR A 235 -1.44 -14.07 -6.48
CA THR A 235 -0.77 -13.94 -7.77
C THR A 235 -1.23 -15.08 -8.71
N GLY A 236 -0.60 -15.24 -9.88
CA GLY A 236 -0.88 -16.35 -10.78
C GLY A 236 -0.34 -17.70 -10.27
N LYS A 237 0.04 -18.59 -11.19
CA LYS A 237 0.64 -19.91 -10.89
C LYS A 237 2.16 -19.86 -10.68
N ASP A 238 2.72 -18.71 -10.30
CA ASP A 238 4.16 -18.52 -10.05
C ASP A 238 4.68 -19.33 -8.85
N TRP A 239 3.79 -19.77 -7.96
CA TRP A 239 4.13 -20.70 -6.87
C TRP A 239 4.68 -22.04 -7.39
N VAL A 240 4.30 -22.51 -8.58
CA VAL A 240 4.85 -23.73 -9.20
C VAL A 240 6.34 -23.55 -9.47
N VAL A 241 6.69 -22.43 -10.12
CA VAL A 241 8.07 -22.09 -10.44
C VAL A 241 8.88 -21.89 -9.15
N SER A 242 8.32 -21.15 -8.20
CA SER A 242 8.95 -20.87 -6.91
C SER A 242 9.20 -22.16 -6.10
N SER A 243 8.32 -23.15 -6.19
CA SER A 243 8.46 -24.44 -5.48
C SER A 243 9.49 -25.35 -6.12
N LEU A 244 9.60 -25.38 -7.45
CA LEU A 244 10.48 -26.32 -8.17
C LEU A 244 11.86 -25.74 -8.47
N PHE A 245 11.94 -24.49 -8.93
CA PHE A 245 13.16 -23.87 -9.45
C PHE A 245 13.65 -22.73 -8.55
N GLY A 246 12.73 -22.04 -7.86
CA GLY A 246 13.03 -20.83 -7.13
C GLY A 246 13.08 -19.58 -8.02
N ASN A 247 13.51 -18.46 -7.46
CA ASN A 247 13.70 -17.18 -8.15
C ASN A 247 14.78 -16.40 -7.41
N ASN A 248 15.73 -15.78 -8.10
CA ASN A 248 16.83 -15.04 -7.50
C ASN A 248 16.41 -13.66 -6.93
N LEU A 249 15.13 -13.32 -6.92
CA LEU A 249 14.58 -12.04 -6.42
C LEU A 249 15.21 -10.82 -7.12
N ASN A 250 15.59 -10.97 -8.40
CA ASN A 250 16.36 -10.00 -9.16
C ASN A 250 17.73 -9.66 -8.55
N ASN A 251 18.31 -10.56 -7.75
CA ASN A 251 19.69 -10.47 -7.27
C ASN A 251 20.54 -11.54 -7.97
N PHE A 252 21.37 -11.12 -8.93
CA PHE A 252 22.20 -12.01 -9.74
C PHE A 252 23.29 -12.78 -8.96
N LYS A 253 23.54 -12.44 -7.69
CA LYS A 253 24.45 -13.18 -6.79
C LYS A 253 23.72 -14.18 -5.91
N LEU A 254 22.39 -14.21 -5.97
CA LEU A 254 21.54 -15.09 -5.18
C LEU A 254 21.15 -16.33 -5.99
N ASN A 255 21.48 -17.51 -5.48
CA ASN A 255 21.13 -18.77 -6.11
C ASN A 255 19.64 -19.09 -5.92
N GLU A 256 18.95 -19.42 -7.02
CA GLU A 256 17.51 -19.66 -7.06
C GLU A 256 17.09 -20.85 -6.16
N LEU A 257 17.90 -21.91 -6.09
CA LEU A 257 17.61 -23.09 -5.27
C LEU A 257 17.75 -22.81 -3.77
N VAL A 258 18.59 -21.85 -3.38
CA VAL A 258 18.65 -21.37 -2.00
C VAL A 258 17.40 -20.58 -1.66
N VAL A 259 16.91 -19.73 -2.59
CA VAL A 259 15.63 -19.03 -2.41
C VAL A 259 14.45 -19.99 -2.32
N ARG A 260 14.46 -21.04 -3.16
CA ARG A 260 13.48 -22.13 -3.08
C ARG A 260 13.50 -22.77 -1.69
N SER A 261 14.68 -23.10 -1.17
CA SER A 261 14.83 -23.74 0.15
C SER A 261 14.25 -22.88 1.28
N VAL A 262 14.55 -21.59 1.30
CA VAL A 262 13.95 -20.65 2.27
C VAL A 262 12.44 -20.55 2.07
N SER A 263 11.95 -20.53 0.84
CA SER A 263 10.52 -20.44 0.53
C SER A 263 9.76 -21.68 1.02
N LEU A 264 10.29 -22.89 0.79
CA LEU A 264 9.70 -24.15 1.28
C LEU A 264 9.62 -24.21 2.81
N GLY A 265 10.57 -23.57 3.49
CA GLY A 265 10.60 -23.43 4.95
C GLY A 265 9.77 -22.27 5.52
N SER A 266 9.20 -21.40 4.67
CA SER A 266 8.49 -20.18 5.07
C SER A 266 6.97 -20.40 5.11
N ILE A 267 6.32 -20.05 6.22
CA ILE A 267 4.85 -20.17 6.32
C ILE A 267 4.15 -19.16 5.41
N ALA A 268 4.70 -17.95 5.27
CA ALA A 268 4.18 -16.93 4.35
C ALA A 268 4.07 -17.41 2.90
N PHE A 269 4.97 -18.31 2.47
CA PHE A 269 4.94 -18.88 1.12
C PHE A 269 3.63 -19.65 0.86
N TYR A 270 3.25 -20.53 1.79
CA TYR A 270 2.02 -21.32 1.68
C TYR A 270 0.75 -20.47 1.86
N GLU A 271 0.79 -19.43 2.70
CA GLU A 271 -0.34 -18.50 2.82
C GLU A 271 -0.56 -17.69 1.55
N ARG A 272 0.51 -17.19 0.91
CA ARG A 272 0.41 -16.54 -0.41
C ARG A 272 -0.10 -17.50 -1.48
N MET A 273 0.38 -18.74 -1.47
CA MET A 273 -0.12 -19.78 -2.37
C MET A 273 -1.61 -20.05 -2.15
N ALA A 274 -2.07 -20.12 -0.90
CA ALA A 274 -3.49 -20.28 -0.58
C ALA A 274 -4.34 -19.13 -1.15
N LEU A 275 -3.84 -17.89 -1.11
CA LEU A 275 -4.48 -16.74 -1.76
C LEU A 275 -4.58 -16.94 -3.27
N SER A 276 -3.51 -17.37 -3.95
CA SER A 276 -3.51 -17.60 -5.41
C SER A 276 -4.41 -18.77 -5.85
N LEU A 277 -4.63 -19.76 -4.98
CA LEU A 277 -5.51 -20.91 -5.27
C LEU A 277 -7.01 -20.60 -5.07
N LYS A 278 -7.34 -19.64 -4.20
CA LYS A 278 -8.73 -19.34 -3.82
C LYS A 278 -9.23 -17.99 -4.28
N GLY A 279 -8.33 -17.04 -4.47
CA GLY A 279 -8.63 -15.80 -5.16
C GLY A 279 -9.13 -16.14 -6.55
N ASN A 280 -10.24 -15.55 -6.97
CA ASN A 280 -10.77 -15.66 -8.33
C ASN A 280 -9.88 -14.88 -9.32
N ASN A 281 -8.56 -15.03 -9.21
CA ASN A 281 -7.56 -14.41 -10.05
C ASN A 281 -7.48 -15.16 -11.39
N GLY A 282 -8.65 -15.14 -12.06
CA GLY A 282 -9.04 -15.70 -13.36
C GLY A 282 -8.12 -16.74 -13.96
N GLU A 283 -8.61 -17.98 -14.08
CA GLU A 283 -8.31 -18.87 -15.22
C GLU A 283 -6.84 -19.29 -15.44
N GLY A 284 -5.91 -18.86 -14.60
CA GLY A 284 -4.50 -19.26 -14.70
C GLY A 284 -4.37 -20.78 -14.70
N LYS A 285 -3.66 -21.30 -15.68
CA LYS A 285 -3.53 -22.72 -15.96
C LYS A 285 -2.14 -23.20 -15.63
N ILE A 286 -2.07 -24.48 -15.31
CA ILE A 286 -0.83 -25.22 -15.27
C ILE A 286 -0.89 -26.16 -16.47
N SER A 287 0.03 -26.02 -17.41
CA SER A 287 0.13 -26.93 -18.56
C SER A 287 1.39 -27.78 -18.41
N VAL A 288 1.27 -29.09 -18.64
CA VAL A 288 2.40 -30.01 -18.68
C VAL A 288 2.44 -30.68 -20.04
N ASN A 289 3.54 -30.49 -20.78
CA ASN A 289 3.73 -31.04 -22.13
C ASN A 289 2.52 -30.76 -23.07
N GLY A 290 1.89 -29.59 -22.91
CA GLY A 290 0.75 -29.15 -23.72
C GLY A 290 -0.63 -29.57 -23.19
N VAL A 291 -0.71 -30.23 -22.03
CA VAL A 291 -1.98 -30.66 -21.41
C VAL A 291 -2.24 -29.87 -20.14
N ASP A 292 -3.43 -29.30 -20.01
CA ASP A 292 -3.86 -28.58 -18.79
C ASP A 292 -4.05 -29.56 -17.63
N VAL A 293 -3.44 -29.26 -16.48
CA VAL A 293 -3.55 -30.05 -15.24
C VAL A 293 -4.17 -29.23 -14.11
N LYS A 294 -4.81 -29.92 -13.17
CA LYS A 294 -5.41 -29.27 -11.99
C LYS A 294 -4.33 -28.86 -11.01
N ASP A 295 -4.58 -27.78 -10.27
CA ASP A 295 -3.71 -27.32 -9.18
C ASP A 295 -3.39 -28.43 -8.19
N GLN A 296 -4.42 -29.19 -7.76
CA GLN A 296 -4.27 -30.28 -6.80
C GLN A 296 -3.32 -31.37 -7.29
N THR A 297 -3.41 -31.75 -8.57
CA THR A 297 -2.53 -32.73 -9.20
C THR A 297 -1.08 -32.24 -9.21
N MET A 298 -0.84 -30.96 -9.49
CA MET A 298 0.50 -30.37 -9.43
C MET A 298 1.03 -30.29 -7.98
N ILE A 299 0.17 -29.94 -7.02
CA ILE A 299 0.52 -29.91 -5.59
C ILE A 299 0.99 -31.28 -5.12
N GLU A 300 0.22 -32.35 -5.41
CA GLU A 300 0.55 -33.72 -5.04
C GLU A 300 1.86 -34.20 -5.66
N ALA A 301 2.12 -33.83 -6.91
CA ALA A 301 3.37 -34.17 -7.60
C ALA A 301 4.59 -33.46 -6.99
N ILE A 302 4.47 -32.16 -6.67
CA ILE A 302 5.54 -31.39 -6.02
C ILE A 302 5.79 -31.92 -4.59
N ASP A 303 4.73 -32.18 -3.83
CA ASP A 303 4.81 -32.74 -2.47
C ASP A 303 5.52 -34.09 -2.48
N THR A 304 5.14 -34.98 -3.40
CA THR A 304 5.78 -36.29 -3.56
C THR A 304 7.24 -36.17 -3.98
N PHE A 305 7.55 -35.30 -4.94
CA PHE A 305 8.91 -35.11 -5.45
C PHE A 305 9.86 -34.49 -4.40
N LEU A 306 9.36 -33.55 -3.60
CA LEU A 306 10.15 -32.83 -2.60
C LEU A 306 10.03 -33.40 -1.18
N LYS A 307 9.36 -34.54 -0.98
CA LYS A 307 9.15 -35.15 0.35
C LYS A 307 10.44 -35.39 1.13
N ASP A 308 11.52 -35.72 0.42
CA ASP A 308 12.85 -36.02 0.97
C ASP A 308 13.86 -34.88 0.68
N ASN A 309 13.39 -33.69 0.28
CA ASN A 309 14.25 -32.56 -0.04
C ASN A 309 15.03 -32.11 1.21
N LYS A 310 16.35 -32.10 1.09
CA LYS A 310 17.28 -31.68 2.15
C LYS A 310 18.02 -30.41 1.77
N VAL A 311 18.24 -29.56 2.75
CA VAL A 311 19.07 -28.36 2.65
C VAL A 311 20.39 -28.67 3.33
N GLU A 312 21.46 -28.66 2.55
CA GLU A 312 22.82 -28.79 3.08
C GLU A 312 23.39 -27.40 3.39
N TYR A 313 24.00 -27.27 4.55
CA TYR A 313 24.62 -26.02 5.00
C TYR A 313 25.85 -26.34 5.83
N THR A 314 26.77 -25.39 5.94
CA THR A 314 27.95 -25.50 6.82
C THR A 314 27.80 -24.45 7.91
N SER A 315 27.85 -24.88 9.17
CA SER A 315 27.89 -23.97 10.29
C SER A 315 29.29 -23.36 10.42
N GLU A 316 29.38 -22.04 10.62
CA GLU A 316 30.64 -21.34 10.90
C GLU A 316 31.24 -21.80 12.24
N MET A 317 30.41 -22.10 13.24
CA MET A 317 30.89 -22.62 14.53
C MET A 317 31.42 -24.05 14.49
N ASN A 318 30.73 -24.96 13.79
CA ASN A 318 31.06 -26.39 13.83
C ASN A 318 31.93 -26.85 12.66
N GLY A 319 32.00 -26.08 11.56
CA GLY A 319 32.79 -26.39 10.35
C GLY A 319 32.35 -27.63 9.56
N ASN A 320 31.39 -28.40 10.08
CA ASN A 320 30.87 -29.62 9.47
C ASN A 320 29.66 -29.31 8.57
N VAL A 321 29.57 -30.03 7.45
CA VAL A 321 28.37 -30.02 6.61
C VAL A 321 27.24 -30.71 7.36
N GLN A 322 26.16 -29.97 7.55
CA GLN A 322 24.91 -30.43 8.12
C GLN A 322 23.83 -30.51 7.04
N SER A 323 22.77 -31.26 7.33
CA SER A 323 21.68 -31.48 6.39
C SER A 323 20.36 -31.56 7.13
N GLU A 324 19.41 -30.71 6.75
CA GLU A 324 18.09 -30.63 7.36
C GLU A 324 17.00 -30.89 6.32
N LEU A 325 15.96 -31.64 6.73
CA LEU A 325 14.82 -31.96 5.87
C LEU A 325 13.90 -30.74 5.76
N VAL A 326 13.72 -30.23 4.54
CA VAL A 326 12.85 -29.09 4.23
C VAL A 326 11.98 -29.47 3.04
N PRO A 327 10.91 -30.24 3.26
CA PRO A 327 10.05 -30.70 2.17
C PRO A 327 9.09 -29.58 1.75
N PHE A 328 8.43 -29.77 0.61
CA PHE A 328 7.19 -29.05 0.35
C PHE A 328 6.13 -29.50 1.37
N ARG A 329 5.29 -28.58 1.84
CA ARG A 329 4.33 -28.82 2.92
C ARG A 329 2.90 -28.63 2.43
N ALA A 330 2.39 -29.60 1.65
CA ALA A 330 0.99 -29.59 1.20
C ALA A 330 -0.01 -29.59 2.38
N ASP A 331 0.36 -30.22 3.50
CA ASP A 331 -0.44 -30.22 4.74
C ASP A 331 -0.63 -28.81 5.33
N ILE A 332 0.44 -28.00 5.34
CA ILE A 332 0.38 -26.61 5.80
C ILE A 332 -0.47 -25.78 4.83
N LEU A 333 -0.31 -25.96 3.53
CA LEU A 333 -1.14 -25.31 2.53
C LEU A 333 -2.64 -25.62 2.74
N SER A 334 -3.00 -26.90 2.89
CA SER A 334 -4.37 -27.33 3.14
C SER A 334 -4.95 -26.66 4.40
N TYR A 335 -4.19 -26.61 5.49
CA TYR A 335 -4.59 -25.89 6.69
C TYR A 335 -4.82 -24.39 6.44
N LYS A 336 -3.96 -23.73 5.65
CA LYS A 336 -4.07 -22.29 5.35
C LYS A 336 -5.24 -21.96 4.41
N LEU A 337 -5.62 -22.88 3.51
CA LEU A 337 -6.84 -22.77 2.71
C LEU A 337 -8.12 -22.80 3.57
N GLU A 338 -8.03 -23.35 4.78
CA GLU A 338 -9.13 -23.40 5.75
C GLU A 338 -9.10 -22.29 6.79
N ASN A 339 -7.97 -21.60 6.93
CA ASN A 339 -7.81 -20.51 7.88
C ASN A 339 -8.78 -19.36 7.61
N SER A 340 -9.56 -18.98 8.62
CA SER A 340 -10.60 -17.95 8.52
C SER A 340 -10.06 -16.55 8.22
N VAL A 341 -8.86 -16.21 8.70
CA VAL A 341 -8.25 -14.88 8.50
C VAL A 341 -7.65 -14.77 7.10
N ILE A 342 -6.98 -15.82 6.62
CA ILE A 342 -6.52 -15.88 5.22
C ILE A 342 -7.70 -15.85 4.25
N ARG A 343 -8.79 -16.57 4.56
CA ARG A 343 -10.07 -16.52 3.80
C ARG A 343 -10.64 -15.11 3.66
N GLN A 344 -10.56 -14.32 4.72
CA GLN A 344 -11.05 -12.94 4.71
C GLN A 344 -10.25 -12.01 3.81
N ILE A 345 -9.00 -12.36 3.45
CA ILE A 345 -8.21 -11.56 2.51
C ILE A 345 -8.85 -11.61 1.12
N TYR A 346 -9.19 -12.79 0.60
CA TYR A 346 -9.70 -12.97 -0.78
C TYR A 346 -11.23 -13.08 -0.89
N ASN A 347 -11.94 -13.30 0.22
CA ASN A 347 -13.40 -13.38 0.27
C ASN A 347 -13.94 -12.63 1.49
N PHE A 348 -13.69 -11.33 1.52
CA PHE A 348 -14.20 -10.47 2.59
C PHE A 348 -15.70 -10.24 2.42
N GLN A 349 -16.48 -10.72 3.37
CA GLN A 349 -17.94 -10.53 3.44
C GLN A 349 -18.29 -9.73 4.69
N LYS A 350 -18.55 -8.44 4.51
CA LYS A 350 -18.82 -7.49 5.60
C LYS A 350 -19.93 -7.97 6.55
N ASP A 351 -20.97 -8.60 6.01
CA ASP A 351 -22.09 -9.15 6.80
C ASP A 351 -21.69 -10.30 7.73
N ILE A 352 -20.63 -11.04 7.40
CA ILE A 352 -20.14 -12.19 8.19
C ILE A 352 -19.05 -11.74 9.16
N TYR A 353 -18.18 -10.83 8.73
CA TYR A 353 -16.96 -10.48 9.46
C TYR A 353 -17.05 -9.13 10.19
N GLY A 354 -18.17 -8.43 10.15
CA GLY A 354 -18.38 -7.17 10.89
C GLY A 354 -17.73 -5.94 10.24
N SER A 355 -17.89 -4.78 10.89
CA SER A 355 -17.44 -3.47 10.38
C SER A 355 -15.98 -3.13 10.73
N PHE A 356 -15.04 -4.05 10.52
CA PHE A 356 -13.61 -3.81 10.79
C PHE A 356 -12.95 -3.13 9.58
N GLN A 357 -13.13 -1.81 9.47
CA GLN A 357 -12.49 -0.99 8.43
C GLN A 357 -11.79 0.25 9.03
N PRO A 358 -10.73 0.77 8.40
CA PRO A 358 -10.15 2.05 8.80
C PRO A 358 -11.15 3.19 8.56
N ARG A 359 -10.90 4.38 9.12
CA ARG A 359 -11.75 5.55 8.86
C ARG A 359 -11.75 5.94 7.37
N TYR A 360 -10.58 5.93 6.74
CA TYR A 360 -10.40 6.13 5.32
C TYR A 360 -9.49 5.05 4.74
N PHE A 361 -9.86 4.51 3.59
CA PHE A 361 -9.08 3.51 2.87
C PHE A 361 -8.82 3.96 1.43
N TYR A 362 -7.58 3.90 1.00
CA TYR A 362 -7.17 4.23 -0.36
C TYR A 362 -6.39 3.05 -0.94
N ASN A 363 -6.60 2.74 -2.21
CA ASN A 363 -5.92 1.64 -2.88
C ASN A 363 -5.28 2.15 -4.19
N ILE A 364 -3.95 2.07 -4.26
CA ILE A 364 -3.15 2.43 -5.41
C ILE A 364 -2.58 1.15 -5.99
N PHE A 365 -2.84 0.86 -7.27
CA PHE A 365 -2.39 -0.38 -7.88
C PHE A 365 -1.91 -0.18 -9.32
N GLY A 366 -1.08 -1.09 -9.80
CA GLY A 366 -0.58 -1.00 -11.15
C GLY A 366 -1.54 -1.61 -12.17
N GLU A 367 -1.58 -1.02 -13.36
CA GLU A 367 -2.37 -1.45 -14.50
C GLU A 367 -1.54 -1.36 -15.78
N GLY A 368 -1.84 -2.22 -16.75
CA GLY A 368 -1.32 -2.13 -18.10
C GLY A 368 0.00 -2.85 -18.34
N ARG A 369 0.63 -3.41 -17.31
CA ARG A 369 1.77 -4.33 -17.48
C ARG A 369 1.30 -5.75 -17.67
N ARG A 370 2.02 -6.47 -18.53
CA ARG A 370 1.84 -7.91 -18.74
C ARG A 370 2.13 -8.66 -17.44
N THR A 371 1.08 -9.24 -16.85
CA THR A 371 1.15 -9.98 -15.59
C THR A 371 0.69 -11.40 -15.85
N ALA A 372 1.56 -12.37 -15.59
CA ALA A 372 1.32 -13.76 -15.94
C ALA A 372 0.33 -14.44 -14.97
N LEU A 373 -0.59 -15.22 -15.51
CA LEU A 373 -1.52 -16.05 -14.75
C LEU A 373 -1.11 -17.52 -14.76
N SER A 374 -0.56 -17.99 -15.88
CA SER A 374 -0.33 -19.41 -16.14
C SER A 374 1.15 -19.78 -16.14
N VAL A 375 1.41 -21.08 -15.98
CA VAL A 375 2.74 -21.68 -16.14
C VAL A 375 2.65 -22.91 -17.03
N SER A 376 3.57 -23.02 -17.98
CA SER A 376 3.73 -24.20 -18.83
C SER A 376 5.05 -24.88 -18.52
N LEU A 377 5.00 -26.18 -18.22
CA LEU A 377 6.15 -27.04 -17.97
C LEU A 377 6.31 -28.01 -19.15
N THR A 378 7.52 -28.15 -19.66
CA THR A 378 7.83 -29.03 -20.80
C THR A 378 9.12 -29.80 -20.55
N GLY A 379 9.19 -31.04 -21.02
CA GLY A 379 10.40 -31.86 -20.98
C GLY A 379 10.18 -33.24 -20.36
N THR A 380 11.24 -34.05 -20.36
CA THR A 380 11.20 -35.46 -19.93
C THR A 380 11.25 -35.64 -18.42
N GLY A 381 11.57 -34.58 -17.67
CA GLY A 381 11.62 -34.59 -16.21
C GLY A 381 10.25 -34.58 -15.53
N ILE A 382 9.16 -34.45 -16.30
CA ILE A 382 7.78 -34.39 -15.82
C ILE A 382 6.83 -35.11 -16.77
N GLN A 383 5.95 -35.94 -16.23
CA GLN A 383 5.05 -36.78 -17.02
C GLN A 383 3.65 -36.81 -16.41
N LEU A 384 2.63 -36.68 -17.27
CA LEU A 384 1.24 -36.96 -16.94
C LEU A 384 0.96 -38.43 -17.24
N GLU A 385 0.58 -39.19 -16.22
CA GLU A 385 0.31 -40.61 -16.33
C GLU A 385 -1.11 -40.88 -16.84
N SER A 386 -1.37 -42.11 -17.28
CA SER A 386 -2.66 -42.51 -17.85
C SER A 386 -3.83 -42.46 -16.86
N ASP A 387 -3.54 -42.53 -15.55
CA ASP A 387 -4.53 -42.38 -14.47
C ASP A 387 -4.80 -40.92 -14.10
N GLY A 388 -4.12 -39.96 -14.75
CA GLY A 388 -4.24 -38.53 -14.50
C GLY A 388 -3.35 -38.00 -13.36
N SER A 389 -2.54 -38.87 -12.73
CA SER A 389 -1.50 -38.44 -11.80
C SER A 389 -0.30 -37.83 -12.53
N LEU A 390 0.52 -37.07 -11.80
CA LEU A 390 1.68 -36.39 -12.36
C LEU A 390 2.94 -36.80 -11.62
N THR A 391 3.96 -37.23 -12.36
CA THR A 391 5.26 -37.62 -11.82
C THR A 391 6.31 -36.59 -12.20
N ILE A 392 7.06 -36.10 -11.21
CA ILE A 392 8.26 -35.29 -11.43
C ILE A 392 9.47 -36.18 -11.09
N SER A 393 10.37 -36.37 -12.05
CA SER A 393 11.56 -37.22 -11.90
C SER A 393 12.85 -36.40 -11.81
N ASN A 394 12.95 -35.30 -12.56
CA ASN A 394 14.15 -34.46 -12.55
C ASN A 394 13.87 -33.03 -13.07
N ILE A 395 13.96 -32.04 -12.18
CA ILE A 395 13.74 -30.63 -12.54
C ILE A 395 14.74 -30.08 -13.57
N SER A 396 15.96 -30.63 -13.68
CA SER A 396 16.95 -30.17 -14.65
C SER A 396 16.55 -30.49 -16.10
N GLN A 397 15.59 -31.40 -16.28
CA GLN A 397 15.02 -31.79 -17.57
C GLN A 397 13.66 -31.15 -17.83
N ILE A 398 13.26 -30.17 -17.02
CA ILE A 398 12.02 -29.41 -17.18
C ILE A 398 12.38 -27.98 -17.56
N LYS A 399 11.74 -27.48 -18.61
CA LYS A 399 11.72 -26.06 -18.96
C LYS A 399 10.37 -25.50 -18.61
N TYR A 400 10.33 -24.30 -18.04
CA TYR A 400 9.09 -23.61 -17.76
C TYR A 400 8.97 -22.31 -18.56
N SER A 401 7.74 -21.87 -18.81
CA SER A 401 7.43 -20.54 -19.31
C SER A 401 6.18 -19.99 -18.62
N MET A 402 6.19 -18.69 -18.33
CA MET A 402 5.01 -17.98 -17.83
C MET A 402 4.11 -17.59 -19.00
N GLY A 403 2.80 -17.76 -18.86
CA GLY A 403 1.80 -17.62 -19.92
C GLY A 403 0.52 -16.92 -19.46
N ASP A 404 -0.43 -16.77 -20.38
CA ASP A 404 -1.74 -16.12 -20.19
C ASP A 404 -1.64 -14.82 -19.40
N TYR A 405 -1.19 -13.78 -20.12
CA TYR A 405 -0.93 -12.49 -19.52
C TYR A 405 -2.18 -11.63 -19.50
N THR A 406 -2.44 -11.01 -18.36
CA THR A 406 -3.45 -9.97 -18.21
C THR A 406 -2.81 -8.64 -17.78
N SER A 407 -3.63 -7.60 -17.74
CA SER A 407 -3.25 -6.28 -17.23
C SER A 407 -2.99 -6.33 -15.72
N GLY A 408 -1.94 -5.66 -15.26
CA GLY A 408 -1.56 -5.55 -13.86
C GLY A 408 -0.26 -4.76 -13.71
N ASP A 409 0.51 -5.07 -12.67
CA ASP A 409 1.77 -4.39 -12.34
C ASP A 409 3.04 -5.24 -12.61
N GLY A 410 2.85 -6.42 -13.21
CA GLY A 410 3.89 -7.42 -13.46
C GLY A 410 3.98 -8.51 -12.37
N VAL A 411 3.32 -8.35 -11.23
CA VAL A 411 3.22 -9.33 -10.14
C VAL A 411 1.76 -9.57 -9.77
N ALA A 412 1.06 -8.51 -9.38
CA ALA A 412 -0.37 -8.51 -9.09
C ALA A 412 -1.14 -8.14 -10.35
N THR A 413 -2.18 -8.91 -10.67
CA THR A 413 -3.11 -8.54 -11.73
C THR A 413 -3.96 -7.36 -11.26
N PHE A 414 -4.46 -6.58 -12.22
CA PHE A 414 -5.41 -5.50 -11.94
C PHE A 414 -6.63 -6.01 -11.14
N THR A 415 -7.18 -7.17 -11.54
CA THR A 415 -8.33 -7.80 -10.88
C THR A 415 -8.03 -8.16 -9.44
N SER A 416 -6.89 -8.80 -9.17
CA SER A 416 -6.46 -9.15 -7.81
C SER A 416 -6.26 -7.91 -6.96
N ALA A 417 -5.62 -6.87 -7.50
CA ALA A 417 -5.33 -5.65 -6.77
C ALA A 417 -6.57 -4.80 -6.46
N MET A 418 -7.65 -4.94 -7.23
CA MET A 418 -8.93 -4.26 -7.00
C MET A 418 -9.82 -4.95 -5.95
N LEU A 419 -9.63 -6.25 -5.69
CA LEU A 419 -10.54 -7.06 -4.87
C LEU A 419 -10.15 -7.06 -3.38
N ASP A 420 -9.88 -5.86 -2.87
CA ASP A 420 -9.51 -5.62 -1.47
C ASP A 420 -10.63 -5.88 -0.47
N GLY A 421 -11.90 -5.88 -0.90
CA GLY A 421 -13.05 -6.13 -0.05
C GLY A 421 -13.32 -5.06 1.02
N LEU A 422 -12.57 -3.96 1.04
CA LEU A 422 -12.76 -2.82 1.93
C LEU A 422 -13.56 -1.72 1.20
N GLU A 423 -14.21 -0.86 1.96
CA GLU A 423 -14.84 0.36 1.42
C GLU A 423 -13.78 1.43 1.16
N ALA A 424 -13.13 1.32 0.00
CA ALA A 424 -12.14 2.31 -0.40
C ALA A 424 -12.80 3.67 -0.62
N THR A 425 -12.29 4.69 0.06
CA THR A 425 -12.52 6.10 -0.22
C THR A 425 -12.10 6.45 -1.64
N GLN A 426 -11.00 5.90 -2.15
CA GLN A 426 -10.60 5.99 -3.55
C GLN A 426 -9.76 4.79 -4.00
N ARG A 427 -9.88 4.46 -5.28
CA ARG A 427 -9.05 3.49 -6.00
C ARG A 427 -8.43 4.19 -7.20
N ILE A 428 -7.11 4.15 -7.34
CA ILE A 428 -6.42 4.71 -8.51
C ILE A 428 -5.48 3.67 -9.12
N SER A 429 -5.42 3.66 -10.44
CA SER A 429 -4.46 2.84 -11.18
C SER A 429 -3.27 3.67 -11.66
N SER A 430 -2.12 3.02 -11.84
CA SER A 430 -0.88 3.62 -12.30
C SER A 430 -0.20 2.68 -13.32
N PHE A 431 0.46 3.19 -14.35
CA PHE A 431 1.12 2.35 -15.38
C PHE A 431 2.52 1.83 -14.94
N ASN A 432 2.76 1.81 -13.64
CA ASN A 432 4.05 1.46 -13.06
C ASN A 432 4.17 -0.04 -12.77
N SER A 433 5.41 -0.51 -12.63
CA SER A 433 5.67 -1.87 -12.16
C SER A 433 5.33 -1.98 -10.68
N HIS A 434 5.19 -3.21 -10.18
CA HIS A 434 4.90 -3.49 -8.78
C HIS A 434 5.72 -2.63 -7.81
N ASN A 435 7.05 -2.68 -7.90
CA ASN A 435 7.93 -1.82 -7.08
C ASN A 435 8.00 -0.36 -7.57
N GLY A 436 7.70 -0.10 -8.85
CA GLY A 436 7.68 1.23 -9.42
C GLY A 436 6.60 2.13 -8.80
N LEU A 437 5.50 1.54 -8.28
CA LEU A 437 4.46 2.26 -7.55
C LEU A 437 5.00 3.04 -6.33
N LEU A 438 6.10 2.56 -5.72
CA LEU A 438 6.72 3.21 -4.55
C LEU A 438 7.61 4.41 -4.90
N ARG A 439 7.82 4.67 -6.20
CA ARG A 439 8.71 5.72 -6.72
C ARG A 439 8.02 6.67 -7.68
N ASP A 440 6.73 6.44 -7.90
CA ASP A 440 5.93 7.15 -8.86
C ASP A 440 5.51 8.52 -8.32
N GLY A 441 5.82 9.58 -9.07
CA GLY A 441 5.50 10.95 -8.66
C GLY A 441 4.00 11.19 -8.52
N ASP A 442 3.18 10.50 -9.34
CA ASP A 442 1.73 10.62 -9.29
C ASP A 442 1.18 9.96 -8.01
N SER A 443 1.77 8.82 -7.63
CA SER A 443 1.51 8.17 -6.34
C SER A 443 1.92 9.04 -5.14
N PHE A 444 3.05 9.75 -5.22
CA PHE A 444 3.45 10.72 -4.18
C PHE A 444 2.46 11.87 -4.04
N LEU A 445 1.94 12.38 -5.16
CA LEU A 445 0.88 13.37 -5.12
C LEU A 445 -0.38 12.82 -4.46
N ALA A 446 -0.81 11.60 -4.81
CA ALA A 446 -1.95 10.96 -4.16
C ALA A 446 -1.74 10.85 -2.64
N ILE A 447 -0.55 10.45 -2.18
CA ILE A 447 -0.20 10.42 -0.75
C ILE A 447 -0.37 11.80 -0.10
N LYS A 448 0.15 12.88 -0.70
CA LYS A 448 0.00 14.24 -0.17
C LYS A 448 -1.45 14.64 0.03
N TYR A 449 -2.31 14.29 -0.92
CA TYR A 449 -3.75 14.54 -0.84
C TYR A 449 -4.43 13.68 0.22
N TYR A 450 -4.19 12.36 0.21
CA TYR A 450 -4.84 11.43 1.12
C TYR A 450 -4.44 11.66 2.58
N LEU A 451 -3.20 12.09 2.83
CA LEU A 451 -2.71 12.46 4.16
C LEU A 451 -3.10 13.88 4.59
N GLU A 452 -3.89 14.60 3.78
CA GLU A 452 -4.33 15.97 4.05
C GLU A 452 -3.15 16.93 4.27
N GLN A 453 -2.03 16.71 3.57
CA GLN A 453 -0.82 17.53 3.63
C GLN A 453 -0.70 18.46 2.41
N HIS A 454 -1.84 18.86 1.82
CA HIS A 454 -1.87 19.82 0.73
C HIS A 454 -2.16 21.23 1.25
N CYS A 455 -1.66 22.22 0.53
CA CYS A 455 -1.92 23.62 0.79
C CYS A 455 -3.11 24.08 -0.04
N HIS A 456 -3.97 24.87 0.56
CA HIS A 456 -5.20 25.34 -0.04
C HIS A 456 -4.99 26.62 -0.86
N VAL A 457 -5.78 26.83 -1.92
CA VAL A 457 -5.81 28.06 -2.72
C VAL A 457 -7.14 28.80 -2.64
N ILE A 458 -8.09 28.28 -1.87
CA ILE A 458 -9.44 28.84 -1.77
C ILE A 458 -9.44 30.29 -1.26
N GLY A 459 -10.23 31.15 -1.90
CA GLY A 459 -10.40 32.54 -1.50
C GLY A 459 -10.49 33.50 -2.67
N LYS A 460 -10.47 34.81 -2.38
CA LYS A 460 -10.40 35.87 -3.39
C LYS A 460 -8.95 36.14 -3.78
N TRP A 461 -8.72 36.34 -5.06
CA TRP A 461 -7.39 36.58 -5.64
C TRP A 461 -7.45 37.73 -6.63
N ASP A 462 -6.47 38.63 -6.58
CA ASP A 462 -6.25 39.62 -7.64
C ASP A 462 -5.43 38.97 -8.73
N PHE A 463 -6.05 38.76 -9.88
CA PHE A 463 -5.48 38.11 -11.04
C PHE A 463 -5.06 39.16 -12.07
N THR A 464 -3.77 39.24 -12.37
CA THR A 464 -3.19 40.22 -13.30
C THR A 464 -2.68 39.51 -14.55
N ILE A 465 -3.07 40.03 -15.72
CA ILE A 465 -2.58 39.60 -17.02
C ILE A 465 -1.57 40.64 -17.51
N PHE A 466 -0.40 40.20 -17.97
CA PHE A 466 0.65 41.05 -18.49
C PHE A 466 0.82 40.84 -20.00
N ASN A 467 1.11 41.93 -20.70
CA ASN A 467 1.51 41.85 -22.11
C ASN A 467 2.93 41.29 -22.25
N VAL A 468 3.35 41.09 -23.51
CA VAL A 468 4.70 40.60 -23.86
C VAL A 468 5.85 41.48 -23.35
N ASN A 469 5.59 42.75 -23.03
CA ASN A 469 6.56 43.70 -22.49
C ASN A 469 6.56 43.75 -20.96
N GLY A 470 5.75 42.92 -20.29
CA GLY A 470 5.64 42.87 -18.83
C GLY A 470 4.77 43.97 -18.20
N ALA A 471 4.05 44.77 -18.99
CA ALA A 471 3.10 45.74 -18.46
C ALA A 471 1.75 45.06 -18.17
N ALA A 472 1.16 45.36 -17.00
CA ALA A 472 -0.16 44.87 -16.63
C ALA A 472 -1.22 45.41 -17.60
N MET A 473 -1.93 44.50 -18.28
CA MET A 473 -3.02 44.82 -19.20
C MET A 473 -4.34 44.97 -18.46
N THR A 474 -4.59 44.08 -17.50
CA THR A 474 -5.80 44.06 -16.69
C THR A 474 -5.49 43.40 -15.35
N THR A 475 -6.24 43.80 -14.32
CA THR A 475 -6.29 43.10 -13.03
C THR A 475 -7.75 42.90 -12.69
N GLU A 476 -8.11 41.68 -12.33
CA GLU A 476 -9.47 41.30 -11.99
C GLU A 476 -9.48 40.48 -10.70
N THR A 477 -10.41 40.78 -9.82
CA THR A 477 -10.60 39.98 -8.61
C THR A 477 -11.44 38.75 -8.95
N ILE A 478 -10.87 37.58 -8.72
CA ILE A 478 -11.49 36.28 -8.99
C ILE A 478 -11.71 35.53 -7.67
N LEU A 479 -12.75 34.70 -7.60
CA LEU A 479 -12.92 33.75 -6.51
C LEU A 479 -12.41 32.40 -6.96
N ILE A 480 -11.40 31.87 -6.27
CA ILE A 480 -10.92 30.50 -6.44
C ILE A 480 -11.69 29.60 -5.48
N LYS A 481 -12.29 28.55 -6.03
CA LYS A 481 -12.96 27.47 -5.29
C LYS A 481 -12.13 26.20 -5.43
N GLU A 482 -11.83 25.59 -4.28
CA GLU A 482 -11.24 24.26 -4.29
C GLU A 482 -12.33 23.21 -4.47
N THR A 483 -12.31 22.66 -5.66
CA THR A 483 -13.10 21.54 -6.14
C THR A 483 -12.14 20.53 -6.74
N TYR A 484 -12.63 19.37 -7.19
CA TYR A 484 -11.77 18.36 -7.80
C TYR A 484 -11.06 18.86 -9.08
N ASP A 485 -11.79 19.49 -9.98
CA ASP A 485 -11.20 20.38 -10.99
C ASP A 485 -11.29 21.79 -10.41
N TRP A 486 -10.15 22.42 -10.11
CA TRP A 486 -10.13 23.76 -9.52
C TRP A 486 -10.86 24.73 -10.43
N PHE A 487 -11.76 25.50 -9.85
CA PHE A 487 -12.52 26.53 -10.56
C PHE A 487 -12.15 27.90 -10.02
N ALA A 488 -11.97 28.86 -10.93
CA ALA A 488 -11.97 30.27 -10.56
C ALA A 488 -12.86 31.07 -11.48
N TYR A 489 -13.51 32.10 -10.96
CA TYR A 489 -14.46 32.87 -11.75
C TYR A 489 -14.68 34.29 -11.20
N SER A 490 -15.20 35.14 -12.07
CA SER A 490 -15.75 36.47 -11.81
C SER A 490 -16.94 36.71 -12.77
N GLU A 491 -17.39 37.95 -12.93
CA GLU A 491 -18.39 38.33 -13.94
C GLU A 491 -17.89 38.20 -15.39
N THR A 492 -16.60 38.39 -15.65
CA THR A 492 -16.04 38.40 -17.02
C THR A 492 -15.01 37.30 -17.29
N PHE A 493 -14.77 36.45 -16.29
CA PHE A 493 -13.70 35.48 -16.27
C PHE A 493 -14.19 34.12 -15.74
N SER A 494 -13.75 33.04 -16.37
CA SER A 494 -13.89 31.69 -15.84
C SER A 494 -12.68 30.84 -16.15
N MET A 495 -12.25 30.02 -15.18
CA MET A 495 -11.15 29.07 -15.27
C MET A 495 -11.61 27.73 -14.73
N ASN A 496 -11.21 26.67 -15.42
CA ASN A 496 -11.34 25.30 -14.99
C ASN A 496 -10.03 24.59 -15.31
N GLY A 497 -9.51 23.81 -14.37
CA GLY A 497 -8.32 23.01 -14.65
C GLY A 497 -7.96 22.03 -13.55
N ARG A 498 -7.00 21.17 -13.86
CA ARG A 498 -6.44 20.20 -12.92
C ARG A 498 -5.17 20.75 -12.31
N TYR A 499 -5.05 20.60 -11.00
CA TYR A 499 -3.81 20.89 -10.29
C TYR A 499 -2.97 19.63 -10.16
N PHE A 500 -1.71 19.72 -10.59
CA PHE A 500 -0.77 18.63 -10.56
C PHE A 500 0.68 19.14 -10.48
N ARG A 501 1.48 18.59 -9.56
CA ARG A 501 2.89 18.97 -9.29
C ARG A 501 3.09 20.48 -9.10
N ASP A 502 2.24 21.08 -8.28
CA ASP A 502 2.24 22.52 -8.02
C ASP A 502 1.96 23.39 -9.25
N VAL A 503 1.38 22.79 -10.30
CA VAL A 503 0.93 23.47 -11.51
C VAL A 503 -0.55 23.20 -11.74
N TRP A 504 -1.34 24.27 -11.78
CA TRP A 504 -2.71 24.27 -12.22
C TRP A 504 -2.76 24.50 -13.73
N ASN A 505 -3.22 23.49 -14.48
CA ASN A 505 -3.36 23.56 -15.93
C ASN A 505 -4.82 23.40 -16.34
N GLY A 506 -5.26 24.13 -17.36
CA GLY A 506 -6.59 23.96 -17.88
C GLY A 506 -6.99 25.01 -18.89
N ASN A 507 -8.29 25.28 -18.95
CA ASN A 507 -8.89 26.19 -19.90
C ASN A 507 -9.45 27.39 -19.16
N MET A 508 -9.31 28.57 -19.75
CA MET A 508 -9.97 29.78 -19.27
C MET A 508 -10.71 30.50 -20.39
N THR A 509 -11.77 31.19 -20.01
CA THR A 509 -12.47 32.15 -20.87
C THR A 509 -12.30 33.53 -20.25
N PHE A 510 -11.76 34.46 -21.02
CA PHE A 510 -11.62 35.87 -20.63
C PHE A 510 -12.12 36.74 -21.78
N GLN A 511 -13.06 37.65 -21.49
CA GLN A 511 -13.69 38.52 -22.51
C GLN A 511 -14.17 37.75 -23.75
N GLN A 512 -14.85 36.62 -23.55
CA GLN A 512 -15.37 35.72 -24.60
C GLN A 512 -14.30 35.03 -25.47
N THR A 513 -13.01 35.15 -25.13
CA THR A 513 -11.92 34.45 -25.82
C THR A 513 -11.44 33.26 -24.98
N LEU A 514 -11.18 32.13 -25.63
CA LEU A 514 -10.69 30.90 -25.01
C LEU A 514 -9.17 30.84 -24.99
N TYR A 515 -8.61 30.44 -23.83
CA TYR A 515 -7.18 30.26 -23.62
C TYR A 515 -6.91 28.92 -22.93
N ASP A 516 -5.74 28.36 -23.21
CA ASP A 516 -5.10 27.34 -22.38
C ASP A 516 -4.21 28.03 -21.36
N PHE A 517 -4.22 27.62 -20.10
CA PHE A 517 -3.34 28.20 -19.08
C PHE A 517 -2.51 27.14 -18.37
N SER A 518 -1.38 27.60 -17.85
CA SER A 518 -0.49 26.84 -16.96
C SER A 518 0.00 27.76 -15.86
N LEU A 519 -0.42 27.49 -14.62
CA LEU A 519 -0.19 28.33 -13.45
C LEU A 519 0.56 27.55 -12.39
N LYS A 520 1.77 27.98 -12.03
CA LYS A 520 2.53 27.41 -10.93
C LYS A 520 2.20 28.13 -9.63
N LEU A 521 1.95 27.36 -8.56
CA LEU A 521 1.84 27.92 -7.21
C LEU A 521 3.22 28.27 -6.68
N ASP A 522 3.31 29.44 -6.04
CA ASP A 522 4.53 29.90 -5.44
C ASP A 522 4.66 29.30 -4.04
N ALA A 523 5.37 28.18 -3.94
CA ALA A 523 5.61 27.48 -2.67
C ALA A 523 6.36 28.34 -1.63
N SER A 524 7.05 29.42 -2.04
CA SER A 524 7.67 30.37 -1.12
C SER A 524 6.67 31.37 -0.51
N GLN A 525 5.47 31.45 -1.07
CA GLN A 525 4.41 32.37 -0.68
C GLN A 525 3.22 31.58 -0.12
N VAL A 526 3.48 30.97 1.03
CA VAL A 526 2.54 30.16 1.78
C VAL A 526 2.28 30.81 3.13
N ARG A 527 1.03 30.79 3.58
CA ARG A 527 0.60 31.22 4.92
C ARG A 527 0.10 30.01 5.70
N THR A 528 0.59 29.85 6.92
CA THR A 528 0.10 28.82 7.84
C THR A 528 -0.95 29.41 8.77
N LEU A 529 -2.15 28.82 8.78
CA LEU A 529 -3.29 29.19 9.62
C LEU A 529 -3.65 28.00 10.51
N GLY A 530 -3.04 27.93 11.70
CA GLY A 530 -3.17 26.76 12.57
C GLY A 530 -2.56 25.51 11.93
N ASN A 531 -3.40 24.52 11.62
CA ASN A 531 -3.01 23.28 10.91
C ASN A 531 -3.33 23.32 9.41
N LEU A 532 -3.68 24.49 8.86
CA LEU A 532 -3.97 24.65 7.44
C LEU A 532 -2.84 25.43 6.79
N CYS A 533 -2.48 25.01 5.60
CA CYS A 533 -1.58 25.75 4.73
C CYS A 533 -2.40 26.40 3.63
N VAL A 534 -2.14 27.66 3.30
CA VAL A 534 -2.84 28.39 2.24
C VAL A 534 -1.83 29.13 1.38
N PHE A 535 -1.85 28.94 0.07
CA PHE A 535 -1.02 29.69 -0.86
C PHE A 535 -1.52 31.14 -0.95
N SER A 536 -0.58 32.07 -1.17
CA SER A 536 -0.89 33.49 -1.37
C SER A 536 -0.45 34.05 -2.70
N LYS A 537 0.24 33.26 -3.53
CA LYS A 537 0.67 33.68 -4.87
C LYS A 537 0.73 32.52 -5.86
N LEU A 538 0.39 32.81 -7.10
CA LEU A 538 0.55 31.92 -8.24
C LEU A 538 0.96 32.71 -9.49
N SER A 539 1.63 32.06 -10.44
CA SER A 539 2.07 32.71 -11.67
C SER A 539 2.29 31.71 -12.80
N GLY A 540 2.21 32.16 -14.04
CA GLY A 540 2.44 31.31 -15.19
C GLY A 540 2.03 31.98 -16.49
N THR A 541 1.47 31.21 -17.40
CA THR A 541 1.12 31.69 -18.75
C THR A 541 -0.28 31.28 -19.15
N MET A 542 -0.86 32.06 -20.08
CA MET A 542 -2.05 31.69 -20.83
C MET A 542 -1.81 31.89 -22.33
N THR A 543 -2.30 30.98 -23.15
CA THR A 543 -2.12 30.98 -24.61
C THR A 543 -3.47 30.98 -25.28
N SER A 544 -3.72 31.98 -26.13
CA SER A 544 -4.98 32.06 -26.88
C SER A 544 -5.08 30.89 -27.84
N ARG A 545 -6.19 30.16 -27.79
CA ARG A 545 -6.45 29.06 -28.75
C ARG A 545 -6.70 29.56 -30.18
N THR A 546 -7.09 30.82 -30.32
CA THR A 546 -7.41 31.42 -31.62
C THR A 546 -6.19 32.05 -32.27
N SER A 547 -5.42 32.85 -31.52
CA SER A 547 -4.26 33.57 -32.08
C SER A 547 -2.90 32.91 -31.81
N GLY A 548 -2.82 31.93 -30.90
CA GLY A 548 -1.56 31.35 -30.42
C GLY A 548 -0.72 32.29 -29.56
N THR A 549 -1.17 33.52 -29.31
CA THR A 549 -0.43 34.51 -28.51
C THR A 549 -0.40 34.08 -27.04
N THR A 550 0.80 34.09 -26.44
CA THR A 550 1.01 33.77 -25.03
C THR A 550 1.14 35.06 -24.20
N PHE A 551 0.50 35.07 -23.04
CA PHE A 551 0.53 36.15 -22.06
C PHE A 551 1.01 35.62 -20.72
N ASN A 552 1.70 36.46 -19.96
CA ASN A 552 2.07 36.13 -18.59
C ASN A 552 0.93 36.47 -17.65
N ILE A 553 0.76 35.66 -16.60
CA ILE A 553 -0.29 35.82 -15.60
C ILE A 553 0.29 35.67 -14.20
N SER A 554 -0.20 36.46 -13.26
CA SER A 554 0.08 36.29 -11.83
C SER A 554 -1.17 36.53 -11.03
N ALA A 555 -1.36 35.82 -9.92
CA ALA A 555 -2.40 36.14 -8.97
C ALA A 555 -1.87 36.18 -7.55
N VAL A 556 -2.45 37.06 -6.74
CA VAL A 556 -2.12 37.23 -5.31
C VAL A 556 -3.40 37.14 -4.48
N ALA A 557 -3.38 36.36 -3.40
CA ALA A 557 -4.53 36.19 -2.53
C ALA A 557 -4.84 37.47 -1.74
N ILE A 558 -6.12 37.85 -1.68
CA ILE A 558 -6.63 39.05 -1.01
C ILE A 558 -7.05 38.70 0.42
N GLU A 559 -6.57 39.47 1.41
CA GLU A 559 -6.99 39.36 2.81
C GLU A 559 -8.26 40.21 3.07
N GLN A 560 -9.45 39.73 2.70
CA GLN A 560 -10.72 40.42 3.00
C GLN A 560 -11.92 39.48 3.24
N SER A 561 -12.92 40.01 3.96
CA SER A 561 -14.23 39.47 4.38
C SER A 561 -14.36 37.94 4.44
N LEU A 562 -14.27 37.41 5.65
CA LEU A 562 -14.47 35.99 5.95
C LEU A 562 -15.95 35.62 5.72
N GLN A 563 -16.21 34.66 4.83
CA GLN A 563 -17.50 33.99 4.64
C GLN A 563 -17.86 33.07 5.82
N CYS A 564 -16.85 32.55 6.52
CA CYS A 564 -17.03 31.67 7.66
C CYS A 564 -15.95 31.92 8.72
N SER A 565 -16.22 31.57 9.98
CA SER A 565 -15.24 31.56 11.07
C SER A 565 -14.96 30.17 11.62
N GLN A 566 -15.79 29.19 11.24
CA GLN A 566 -15.73 27.80 11.66
C GLN A 566 -16.32 26.90 10.57
N ASN A 567 -15.96 25.63 10.61
CA ASN A 567 -16.53 24.60 9.76
C ASN A 567 -18.06 24.61 9.86
N GLN A 568 -18.74 24.42 8.74
CA GLN A 568 -20.20 24.42 8.68
C GLN A 568 -20.70 23.04 8.28
N GLY A 569 -21.80 22.61 8.89
CA GLY A 569 -22.50 21.41 8.44
C GLY A 569 -22.95 21.57 6.99
N CYS A 570 -22.97 20.47 6.25
CA CYS A 570 -23.53 20.43 4.92
C CYS A 570 -24.42 19.18 4.77
N ASP A 571 -25.46 19.34 3.98
CA ASP A 571 -26.44 18.28 3.76
C ASP A 571 -25.79 17.12 3.01
N VAL A 572 -25.74 15.98 3.68
CA VAL A 572 -25.37 14.69 3.09
C VAL A 572 -26.58 13.79 3.22
N PRO A 573 -27.18 13.33 2.11
CA PRO A 573 -28.23 12.34 2.17
C PRO A 573 -27.76 11.13 2.98
N ASN A 574 -28.51 10.78 4.03
CA ASN A 574 -28.22 9.66 4.93
C ASN A 574 -26.87 9.74 5.66
N GLY A 575 -26.41 10.95 5.97
CA GLY A 575 -25.23 11.17 6.80
C GLY A 575 -25.08 12.59 7.29
N VAL A 576 -23.92 12.87 7.83
CA VAL A 576 -23.50 14.18 8.31
C VAL A 576 -22.30 14.62 7.50
N GLY A 577 -22.44 15.74 6.81
CA GLY A 577 -21.34 16.39 6.11
C GLY A 577 -20.83 17.60 6.86
N VAL A 578 -19.56 17.92 6.62
CA VAL A 578 -18.95 19.17 7.04
C VAL A 578 -18.22 19.78 5.85
N ARG A 579 -18.44 21.08 5.65
CA ARG A 579 -17.59 21.93 4.82
C ARG A 579 -16.56 22.60 5.72
N GLU A 580 -15.29 22.45 5.37
CA GLU A 580 -14.21 23.09 6.12
C GLU A 580 -14.16 24.58 5.80
N CYS A 581 -13.95 25.39 6.85
CA CYS A 581 -13.72 26.82 6.71
C CYS A 581 -12.22 27.07 6.60
N ILE A 582 -11.76 27.43 5.41
CA ILE A 582 -10.35 27.58 5.06
C ILE A 582 -10.10 29.05 4.74
N ASN A 583 -9.23 29.70 5.51
CA ASN A 583 -8.94 31.13 5.37
C ASN A 583 -10.19 32.03 5.37
N GLY A 584 -11.22 31.62 6.12
CA GLY A 584 -12.51 32.28 6.14
C GLY A 584 -13.40 32.05 4.93
N TYR A 585 -13.04 31.16 4.01
CA TYR A 585 -13.89 30.74 2.89
C TYR A 585 -14.37 29.32 3.14
N LEU A 586 -15.64 29.06 2.86
CA LEU A 586 -16.20 27.74 3.05
C LEU A 586 -15.86 26.88 1.82
N SER A 587 -15.24 25.72 2.04
CA SER A 587 -14.99 24.76 0.97
C SER A 587 -16.31 24.33 0.31
N ASP A 588 -16.34 24.26 -1.02
CA ASP A 588 -17.48 23.70 -1.74
C ASP A 588 -17.54 22.17 -1.64
N ILE A 589 -16.43 21.55 -1.20
CA ILE A 589 -16.38 20.12 -0.92
C ILE A 589 -17.11 19.86 0.40
N CYS A 590 -18.30 19.28 0.30
CA CYS A 590 -19.00 18.73 1.44
C CYS A 590 -18.38 17.37 1.79
N ARG A 591 -17.58 17.33 2.86
CA ARG A 591 -16.93 16.10 3.32
C ARG A 591 -17.89 15.32 4.20
N VAL A 592 -18.23 14.10 3.79
CA VAL A 592 -18.98 13.18 4.65
C VAL A 592 -18.12 12.84 5.87
N THR A 593 -18.60 13.19 7.05
CA THR A 593 -17.94 12.92 8.33
C THR A 593 -18.45 11.65 8.99
N GLU A 594 -19.73 11.36 8.80
CA GLU A 594 -20.42 10.19 9.34
C GLU A 594 -21.58 9.83 8.41
N CYS A 595 -21.89 8.54 8.26
CA CYS A 595 -23.11 8.10 7.62
C CYS A 595 -24.08 7.59 8.68
N ASN A 596 -25.38 7.80 8.47
CA ASN A 596 -26.41 7.29 9.35
C ASN A 596 -26.33 5.75 9.43
N PRO A 597 -26.77 5.14 10.55
CA PRO A 597 -26.83 3.69 10.67
C PRO A 597 -27.56 3.06 9.47
N GLY A 598 -26.96 2.03 8.86
CA GLY A 598 -27.50 1.38 7.66
C GLY A 598 -27.07 2.02 6.32
N PHE A 599 -26.16 2.99 6.35
CA PHE A 599 -25.57 3.61 5.16
C PHE A 599 -24.05 3.63 5.26
N LEU A 600 -23.39 3.62 4.10
CA LEU A 600 -21.94 3.58 3.97
C LEU A 600 -21.47 4.74 3.12
N MET A 601 -20.28 5.28 3.42
CA MET A 601 -19.72 6.38 2.65
C MET A 601 -19.25 5.85 1.29
N SER A 602 -19.81 6.39 0.21
CA SER A 602 -19.42 6.07 -1.16
C SER A 602 -17.99 6.53 -1.44
N VAL A 603 -17.33 5.81 -2.34
CA VAL A 603 -16.05 6.20 -2.93
C VAL A 603 -16.17 7.58 -3.54
N GLY A 604 -15.31 8.50 -3.11
CA GLY A 604 -15.07 9.73 -3.84
C GLY A 604 -14.17 9.41 -5.03
N GLN A 605 -14.71 9.40 -6.24
CA GLN A 605 -13.85 9.39 -7.42
C GLN A 605 -13.04 10.70 -7.44
N PRO A 606 -11.93 10.81 -8.18
CA PRO A 606 -11.17 12.05 -8.34
C PRO A 606 -11.98 13.25 -8.87
N VAL A 607 -13.30 13.07 -9.10
CA VAL A 607 -14.25 14.04 -9.66
C VAL A 607 -15.62 14.00 -8.98
N ARG A 608 -15.84 13.16 -7.95
CA ARG A 608 -17.15 13.04 -7.26
C ARG A 608 -16.98 13.03 -5.74
N PRO A 609 -17.69 13.89 -4.99
CA PRO A 609 -17.73 13.82 -3.53
C PRO A 609 -18.27 12.47 -3.05
N SER A 610 -17.75 12.01 -1.92
CA SER A 610 -18.36 10.91 -1.17
C SER A 610 -19.79 11.28 -0.78
N HIS A 611 -20.71 10.31 -0.78
CA HIS A 611 -22.10 10.43 -0.33
C HIS A 611 -22.50 9.16 0.42
N CYS A 612 -23.49 9.19 1.31
CA CYS A 612 -23.90 7.96 1.99
C CYS A 612 -24.84 7.16 1.10
N ILE A 613 -24.36 5.97 0.69
CA ILE A 613 -25.13 4.98 -0.05
C ILE A 613 -25.80 4.03 0.94
N GLU A 614 -27.02 3.57 0.62
CA GLU A 614 -27.64 2.49 1.40
C GLU A 614 -26.65 1.34 1.50
N ASN A 615 -26.53 0.79 2.70
CA ASN A 615 -25.85 -0.48 2.91
C ASN A 615 -26.66 -1.50 2.13
N SER A 616 -26.28 -1.71 0.87
CA SER A 616 -27.02 -2.60 -0.02
C SER A 616 -26.89 -3.98 0.59
N VAL A 617 -27.96 -4.42 1.24
CA VAL A 617 -28.18 -5.82 1.51
C VAL A 617 -27.94 -6.50 0.17
N SER A 618 -26.90 -7.33 0.13
CA SER A 618 -26.50 -8.03 -1.07
C SER A 618 -27.73 -8.62 -1.77
N PHE A 619 -27.66 -8.67 -3.10
CA PHE A 619 -28.65 -9.07 -4.10
C PHE A 619 -29.31 -10.46 -3.86
N ILE A 620 -29.89 -10.70 -2.70
CA ILE A 620 -30.43 -11.98 -2.24
C ILE A 620 -31.96 -11.93 -2.19
N ALA A 621 -32.58 -10.75 -2.09
CA ALA A 621 -34.04 -10.65 -1.99
C ALA A 621 -34.79 -11.24 -3.21
N PRO A 622 -34.42 -11.00 -4.49
CA PRO A 622 -35.20 -11.57 -5.60
C PRO A 622 -35.01 -13.08 -5.77
N ILE A 623 -33.80 -13.59 -5.48
CA ILE A 623 -33.46 -15.01 -5.65
C ILE A 623 -34.03 -15.85 -4.50
N VAL A 624 -33.97 -15.35 -3.25
CA VAL A 624 -34.55 -16.07 -2.10
C VAL A 624 -36.07 -15.99 -2.11
N ILE A 625 -36.67 -14.85 -2.48
CA ILE A 625 -38.13 -14.77 -2.67
C ILE A 625 -38.57 -15.65 -3.85
N GLY A 626 -37.83 -15.66 -4.96
CA GLY A 626 -38.09 -16.55 -6.10
C GLY A 626 -37.95 -18.04 -5.74
N SER A 627 -36.94 -18.40 -4.94
CA SER A 627 -36.71 -19.77 -4.48
C SER A 627 -37.76 -20.22 -3.47
N LEU A 628 -38.18 -19.34 -2.56
CA LEU A 628 -39.27 -19.60 -1.61
C LEU A 628 -40.62 -19.71 -2.31
N LEU A 629 -40.91 -18.86 -3.31
CA LEU A 629 -42.10 -19.01 -4.15
C LEU A 629 -42.07 -20.32 -4.96
N GLY A 630 -40.92 -20.67 -5.51
CA GLY A 630 -40.72 -21.94 -6.22
C GLY A 630 -41.01 -23.15 -5.32
N LEU A 631 -40.45 -23.16 -4.11
CA LEU A 631 -40.73 -24.19 -3.08
C LEU A 631 -42.21 -24.21 -2.67
N PHE A 632 -42.85 -23.04 -2.51
CA PHE A 632 -44.26 -22.97 -2.13
C PHE A 632 -45.18 -23.52 -3.24
N ILE A 633 -44.89 -23.22 -4.52
CA ILE A 633 -45.62 -23.75 -5.67
C ILE A 633 -45.42 -25.27 -5.79
N LEU A 634 -44.20 -25.77 -5.53
CA LEU A 634 -43.89 -27.20 -5.55
C LEU A 634 -44.60 -27.96 -4.41
N CYS A 635 -44.63 -27.38 -3.20
CA CYS A 635 -45.39 -27.91 -2.07
C CYS A 635 -46.91 -27.87 -2.33
N ALA A 636 -47.45 -26.77 -2.86
CA ALA A 636 -48.87 -26.68 -3.21
C ALA A 636 -49.25 -27.67 -4.32
N GLY A 637 -48.40 -27.81 -5.34
CA GLY A 637 -48.57 -28.77 -6.44
C GLY A 637 -48.53 -30.22 -5.97
N THR A 638 -47.60 -30.57 -5.08
CA THR A 638 -47.54 -31.93 -4.50
C THR A 638 -48.74 -32.23 -3.61
N ILE A 639 -49.21 -31.27 -2.80
CA ILE A 639 -50.43 -31.41 -2.01
C ILE A 639 -51.65 -31.62 -2.92
N LEU A 640 -51.80 -30.83 -3.99
CA LEU A 640 -52.87 -31.00 -4.97
C LEU A 640 -52.80 -32.35 -5.67
N CYS A 641 -51.60 -32.83 -6.03
CA CYS A 641 -51.41 -34.14 -6.64
C CYS A 641 -51.78 -35.28 -5.67
N ILE A 642 -51.39 -35.18 -4.40
CA ILE A 642 -51.76 -36.14 -3.35
C ILE A 642 -53.28 -36.13 -3.10
N CYS A 643 -53.91 -34.95 -3.07
CA CYS A 643 -55.36 -34.82 -2.96
C CYS A 643 -56.09 -35.42 -4.17
N PHE A 644 -55.60 -35.17 -5.39
CA PHE A 644 -56.18 -35.73 -6.62
C PHE A 644 -56.03 -37.26 -6.68
N LEU A 645 -54.88 -37.80 -6.28
CA LEU A 645 -54.67 -39.24 -6.16
C LEU A 645 -55.58 -39.85 -5.08
N ARG A 646 -55.71 -39.21 -3.90
CA ARG A 646 -56.66 -39.68 -2.86
C ARG A 646 -58.11 -39.69 -3.36
N VAL A 647 -58.56 -38.69 -4.10
CA VAL A 647 -59.92 -38.67 -4.68
C VAL A 647 -60.09 -39.75 -5.76
N LYS A 648 -59.07 -39.99 -6.58
CA LYS A 648 -59.10 -41.03 -7.63
C LYS A 648 -59.06 -42.45 -7.08
N PHE A 649 -58.38 -42.68 -5.95
CA PHE A 649 -58.36 -43.97 -5.24
C PHE A 649 -59.56 -44.16 -4.30
N SER A 650 -60.16 -43.09 -3.78
CA SER A 650 -61.41 -43.15 -3.00
C SER A 650 -62.62 -43.49 -3.87
N LYS A 651 -62.60 -43.18 -5.17
CA LYS A 651 -63.67 -43.55 -6.13
C LYS A 651 -63.60 -44.99 -6.66
N LYS A 652 -62.58 -45.78 -6.29
CA LYS A 652 -62.37 -47.16 -6.78
C LYS A 652 -62.60 -48.26 -5.73
N ARG A 653 -63.15 -47.93 -4.55
CA ARG A 653 -63.37 -48.91 -3.48
C ARG A 653 -64.69 -48.68 -2.72
N ALA A 654 -65.80 -48.82 -3.44
CA ALA A 654 -67.11 -49.18 -2.89
C ALA A 654 -68.07 -49.41 -4.06
N VAL A 655 -68.24 -50.67 -4.47
CA VAL A 655 -69.54 -51.36 -4.59
C VAL A 655 -69.20 -52.85 -4.76
N ASP A 656 -69.65 -53.57 -3.75
CA ASP A 656 -69.73 -55.01 -3.57
C ASP A 656 -70.80 -55.60 -4.51
N THR A 657 -70.64 -56.82 -5.01
CA THR A 657 -71.55 -57.95 -4.68
C THR A 657 -71.27 -59.21 -5.51
N SER A 658 -71.12 -60.31 -4.76
CA SER A 658 -71.57 -61.70 -4.96
C SER A 658 -71.05 -62.55 -6.16
N TYR A 659 -70.38 -63.69 -5.87
CA TYR A 659 -70.99 -65.03 -5.87
C TYR A 659 -70.00 -66.16 -5.46
N GLN A 660 -70.47 -66.93 -4.47
CA GLN A 660 -70.28 -68.35 -4.07
C GLN A 660 -69.02 -69.20 -4.39
N ALA A 661 -68.46 -69.74 -3.30
CA ALA A 661 -68.18 -71.16 -3.00
C ALA A 661 -67.74 -72.14 -4.11
N PHE A 662 -66.49 -72.62 -4.02
CA PHE A 662 -66.14 -74.03 -3.77
C PHE A 662 -64.69 -74.11 -3.24
#